data_AF-A0A9E0MNS3-F1
#
_entry.id   AF-A0A9E0MNS3-F1
#
_cell.length_a   1.000
_cell.length_b   1.000
_cell.length_c   1.000
_cell.angle_alpha   90.00
_cell.angle_beta   90.00
_cell.angle_gamma   90.00
#
_symmetry.space_group_name_H-M   'P 1'
#
loop_
_entity.id
_entity.type
_entity.pdbx_description
1 polymer ?
#
loop_
_entity_poly.entity_id
_entity_poly.type
_entity_poly.pdbx_seq_one_letter_code
_entity_poly.pdbx_strand_id
1 'polypeptide(L)'
;MRSFSVSGDVVVKETQQPVAGLVVVASWVGDAGATVRAGSALTDATGGFELPIGESDGQWNALRVHVEAPLGSPVDKPLATSPIRAVMGNRETFRFWIAEATLREAGVRVSRASAGAESLLESAVADQRRRAEFEGGLARAFVPRLEAHRDRRQALRVELGNRLRKDAGLSRPGRPRVALPDQGLVAVLQATARDGVQSVAAGRPTRLRLAIADSELEALRTAPGSATLDRDRVEALVFADGARARVREDAFARWCAQLLRPLPPLQQPPIPPQPVAPPAAPVDFETTLAGIVDAIARRTAPTIEARADEASIGGRLRALDLAVGPADRSALFDYGVLVGTIDGVWQELFDEELIDAALEVEQAVSAGGGRLAATGAVIAELHREFHALAAVAGGPNARARNSDRSRFSDGPFASFLEGIFGRPQVQDHRGDSPPVVGPRSTRGPLWTDEPPTPEYDALLEDLRERLEEPYTFQVFAASEDDRAFDFGLFVSYRQRWEPRGHQAGALVKTVTLAPREERTYTTRTTFKRSSSSVQATNLERSDRTETQDTYRSAADLVAATKSSLGFEVTNEGSVGIGELFSADGSARLTQTTEQSSQETRQFVREGVRRAAQEARSSMRTEVTTTESSEVFTEESGKIVNPNEELPVTYLFYELQRRFRVSERIHRAMPVVMVARAVPRPDQITRAWLFAHGWILRRALLDEQFAAPLSYLLHDAAGVEARLGQLRQHRDGLRRLVDALTGEVETRSRDAASRYGALGRAIDLRLTATSADGNDGIVERAVGAVMGSDNSVEVARLREQMARDAYEQALRAESDARDRLSQASSSLEVATREHTEAVARFRDQELAVKRLRVHVKGRILHYMRAIWNAEDRDQRYFELHSVRVPRLAGHLEYRVVETSGVPPMPPLWRPPHTVEATLVPDEVDPMRDTVRLGDIADLEHPIGYKGNFQVFPMRRHNVLTQFLMLPYLDHRVGACDPDLLANVTLTELDTYVECARQALAAEQFAAILPRIHELYQAVLARPFPDEEEIVVPTGSTFIEALPGARPVLEDFRLLHRAIDVSRVAADVRRRELDNLRRVALIRAGHLGDPDIETMVLAPTGTNPIVAPSVEPIAPSDPEVR
;
A
#
# COMPACT_ATOMS: atom_id res chain seq x y z
N MET A 1 46.26 33.17 2.51
CA MET A 1 46.29 31.75 2.87
C MET A 1 47.73 31.37 3.17
N ARG A 2 48.04 30.94 4.40
CA ARG A 2 49.37 30.40 4.73
C ARG A 2 49.40 28.95 4.21
N SER A 3 50.28 28.64 3.26
CA SER A 3 50.37 27.29 2.68
C SER A 3 50.99 26.33 3.70
N PHE A 4 50.24 25.30 4.09
CA PHE A 4 50.72 24.22 4.93
C PHE A 4 51.18 23.05 4.04
N SER A 5 52.34 22.45 4.33
CA SER A 5 52.80 21.27 3.58
C SER A 5 53.24 20.11 4.46
N VAL A 6 52.93 18.90 4.00
CA VAL A 6 53.36 17.63 4.59
C VAL A 6 54.37 17.03 3.62
N SER A 7 55.56 16.69 4.09
CA SER A 7 56.59 16.06 3.25
C SER A 7 57.18 14.84 3.93
N GLY A 8 57.85 13.97 3.19
CA GLY A 8 58.40 12.76 3.79
C GLY A 8 58.97 11.76 2.81
N ASP A 9 59.41 10.61 3.32
CA ASP A 9 59.91 9.51 2.51
C ASP A 9 59.39 8.14 2.98
N VAL A 10 59.20 7.24 2.02
CA VAL A 10 58.79 5.86 2.24
C VAL A 10 59.89 4.92 1.78
N VAL A 11 60.41 4.12 2.73
CA VAL A 11 61.53 3.21 2.50
C VAL A 11 61.18 1.79 2.95
N VAL A 12 61.83 0.81 2.34
CA VAL A 12 61.76 -0.59 2.76
C VAL A 12 62.47 -0.73 4.12
N LYS A 13 61.80 -1.31 5.09
CA LYS A 13 62.28 -1.42 6.48
C LYS A 13 63.63 -2.13 6.56
N GLU A 14 63.79 -3.22 5.82
CA GLU A 14 64.96 -4.10 5.86
C GLU A 14 66.17 -3.54 5.09
N THR A 15 65.92 -2.90 3.94
CA THR A 15 67.00 -2.49 3.02
C THR A 15 67.22 -0.98 2.95
N GLN A 16 66.34 -0.19 3.57
CA GLN A 16 66.27 1.29 3.46
C GLN A 16 66.18 1.79 2.02
N GLN A 17 65.78 0.94 1.07
CA GLN A 17 65.59 1.34 -0.32
C GLN A 17 64.32 2.16 -0.47
N PRO A 18 64.33 3.23 -1.29
CA PRO A 18 63.15 4.05 -1.53
C PRO A 18 62.07 3.28 -2.30
N VAL A 19 60.81 3.57 -2.01
CA VAL A 19 59.66 2.92 -2.66
C VAL A 19 58.82 3.96 -3.42
N ALA A 20 58.90 3.92 -4.74
CA ALA A 20 58.17 4.82 -5.63
C ALA A 20 56.75 4.32 -5.94
N GLY A 21 55.85 5.23 -6.28
CA GLY A 21 54.49 4.91 -6.76
C GLY A 21 53.49 4.48 -5.67
N LEU A 22 53.78 4.72 -4.39
CA LEU A 22 52.83 4.55 -3.30
C LEU A 22 51.98 5.81 -3.12
N VAL A 23 50.71 5.66 -2.75
CA VAL A 23 49.81 6.79 -2.49
C VAL A 23 49.93 7.17 -1.02
N VAL A 24 50.30 8.41 -0.74
CA VAL A 24 50.35 8.95 0.62
C VAL A 24 49.16 9.89 0.81
N VAL A 25 48.33 9.63 1.81
CA VAL A 25 47.12 10.38 2.10
C VAL A 25 47.24 11.02 3.48
N ALA A 26 47.05 12.34 3.55
CA ALA A 26 46.95 13.06 4.81
C ALA A 26 45.47 13.32 5.14
N SER A 27 45.10 13.15 6.41
CA SER A 27 43.75 13.42 6.92
C SER A 27 43.82 14.24 8.19
N TRP A 28 42.95 15.24 8.27
CA TRP A 28 42.64 15.97 9.49
C TRP A 28 41.86 15.06 10.44
N VAL A 29 42.21 15.08 11.73
CA VAL A 29 41.56 14.29 12.78
C VAL A 29 40.98 15.24 13.81
N GLY A 30 39.68 15.09 14.07
CA GLY A 30 38.93 15.91 15.00
C GLY A 30 38.88 15.27 16.39
N ASP A 31 38.40 16.02 17.38
CA ASP A 31 38.41 15.58 18.79
C ASP A 31 37.60 14.29 19.04
N ALA A 32 36.60 14.01 18.20
CA ALA A 32 35.79 12.78 18.26
C ALA A 32 36.38 11.60 17.45
N GLY A 33 37.60 11.72 16.92
CA GLY A 33 38.24 10.67 16.12
C GLY A 33 37.73 10.52 14.68
N ALA A 34 36.79 11.37 14.27
CA ALA A 34 36.42 11.53 12.86
C ALA A 34 37.65 11.98 12.05
N THR A 35 37.74 11.56 10.79
CA THR A 35 38.85 11.92 9.90
C THR A 35 38.35 12.49 8.59
N VAL A 36 38.88 13.64 8.18
CA VAL A 36 38.58 14.29 6.89
C VAL A 36 39.85 14.30 6.04
N ARG A 37 39.78 13.82 4.80
CA ARG A 37 40.93 13.79 3.89
C ARG A 37 41.40 15.21 3.58
N ALA A 38 42.65 15.52 3.91
CA ALA A 38 43.29 16.82 3.71
C ALA A 38 44.01 16.92 2.35
N GLY A 39 44.50 15.80 1.83
CA GLY A 39 45.16 15.73 0.52
C GLY A 39 45.83 14.38 0.28
N SER A 40 46.37 14.16 -0.92
CA SER A 40 47.19 12.98 -1.22
C SER A 40 48.27 13.25 -2.28
N ALA A 41 49.42 12.60 -2.16
CA ALA A 41 50.55 12.68 -3.09
C ALA A 41 51.09 11.27 -3.40
N LEU A 42 51.77 11.10 -4.53
CA LEU A 42 52.50 9.88 -4.84
C LEU A 42 53.95 9.98 -4.36
N THR A 43 54.54 8.86 -3.95
CA THR A 43 55.98 8.80 -3.73
C THR A 43 56.74 8.82 -5.06
N ASP A 44 57.75 9.67 -5.15
CA ASP A 44 58.62 9.82 -6.32
C ASP A 44 59.64 8.67 -6.43
N ALA A 45 60.51 8.73 -7.44
CA ALA A 45 61.56 7.73 -7.68
C ALA A 45 62.55 7.57 -6.50
N THR A 46 62.64 8.58 -5.63
CA THR A 46 63.45 8.58 -4.40
C THR A 46 62.65 8.19 -3.16
N GLY A 47 61.39 7.75 -3.33
CA GLY A 47 60.48 7.41 -2.25
C GLY A 47 59.95 8.63 -1.51
N GLY A 48 60.31 9.84 -1.96
CA GLY A 48 59.91 11.10 -1.36
C GLY A 48 58.50 11.52 -1.76
N PHE A 49 57.79 12.24 -0.90
CA PHE A 49 56.51 12.86 -1.22
C PHE A 49 56.44 14.27 -0.63
N GLU A 50 55.73 15.16 -1.32
CA GLU A 50 55.37 16.48 -0.81
C GLU A 50 53.90 16.75 -1.14
N LEU A 51 53.14 17.12 -0.12
CA LEU A 51 51.71 17.27 -0.16
C LEU A 51 51.32 18.64 0.42
N PRO A 52 50.90 19.60 -0.41
CA PRO A 52 50.25 20.80 0.09
C PRO A 52 48.86 20.44 0.63
N ILE A 53 48.52 20.86 1.84
CA ILE A 53 47.17 20.71 2.41
C ILE A 53 46.58 22.08 2.76
N GLY A 54 45.26 22.18 2.59
CA GLY A 54 44.50 23.38 2.93
C GLY A 54 44.42 23.61 4.45
N GLU A 55 44.28 24.87 4.86
CA GLU A 55 44.09 25.27 6.26
C GLU A 55 42.76 24.68 6.77
N SER A 56 42.77 24.07 7.95
CA SER A 56 41.57 23.51 8.59
C SER A 56 40.67 24.61 9.15
N ASP A 57 39.35 24.42 9.18
CA ASP A 57 38.34 25.35 9.71
C ASP A 57 38.37 25.54 11.26
N GLY A 58 39.54 25.48 11.90
CA GLY A 58 39.76 25.77 13.33
C GLY A 58 39.30 24.68 14.32
N GLN A 59 38.53 23.68 13.88
CA GLN A 59 38.07 22.55 14.70
C GLN A 59 38.95 21.29 14.59
N TRP A 60 39.99 21.31 13.75
CA TRP A 60 40.77 20.11 13.42
C TRP A 60 42.26 20.38 13.63
N ASN A 61 42.79 19.93 14.77
CA ASN A 61 44.12 20.35 15.23
C ASN A 61 45.19 19.25 15.08
N ALA A 62 44.80 18.08 14.57
CA ALA A 62 45.67 16.92 14.48
C ALA A 62 45.65 16.28 13.09
N LEU A 63 46.79 15.73 12.68
CA LEU A 63 47.00 15.11 11.38
C LEU A 63 47.33 13.63 11.53
N ARG A 64 46.78 12.82 10.63
CA ARG A 64 47.15 11.41 10.42
C ARG A 64 47.51 11.21 8.95
N VAL A 65 48.68 10.62 8.70
CA VAL A 65 49.16 10.31 7.35
C VAL A 65 49.22 8.79 7.19
N HIS A 66 48.63 8.25 6.13
CA HIS A 66 48.70 6.84 5.79
C HIS A 66 49.26 6.64 4.39
N VAL A 67 49.95 5.51 4.21
CA VAL A 67 50.52 5.09 2.93
C VAL A 67 49.69 3.91 2.44
N GLU A 68 49.13 4.05 1.25
CA GLU A 68 48.28 3.07 0.59
C GLU A 68 49.00 2.44 -0.60
N ALA A 69 48.58 1.23 -0.93
CA ALA A 69 49.03 0.56 -2.15
C ALA A 69 48.47 1.28 -3.39
N PRO A 70 49.16 1.20 -4.55
CA PRO A 70 48.66 1.74 -5.80
C PRO A 70 47.34 1.08 -6.20
N LEU A 71 46.48 1.83 -6.91
CA LEU A 71 45.17 1.35 -7.37
C LEU A 71 45.31 0.03 -8.15
N GLY A 72 44.54 -0.98 -7.74
CA GLY A 72 44.57 -2.33 -8.32
C GLY A 72 45.40 -3.35 -7.53
N SER A 73 45.98 -2.95 -6.40
CA SER A 73 46.58 -3.86 -5.43
C SER A 73 45.52 -4.75 -4.75
N PRO A 74 45.82 -6.03 -4.42
CA PRO A 74 44.90 -6.92 -3.70
C PRO A 74 44.75 -6.58 -2.20
N VAL A 75 45.43 -5.54 -1.70
CA VAL A 75 45.43 -5.14 -0.29
C VAL A 75 44.65 -3.84 -0.12
N ASP A 76 43.44 -3.93 0.47
CA ASP A 76 42.57 -2.77 0.74
C ASP A 76 42.93 -2.01 2.03
N LYS A 77 43.90 -2.51 2.82
CA LYS A 77 44.34 -1.87 4.07
C LYS A 77 45.55 -0.96 3.83
N PRO A 78 45.70 0.16 4.57
CA PRO A 78 46.88 1.01 4.45
C PRO A 78 48.13 0.22 4.82
N LEU A 79 49.17 0.32 3.98
CA LEU A 79 50.46 -0.34 4.15
C LEU A 79 51.22 0.19 5.37
N ALA A 80 51.02 1.47 5.68
CA ALA A 80 51.49 2.09 6.91
C ALA A 80 50.57 3.23 7.33
N THR A 81 50.49 3.50 8.63
CA THR A 81 49.72 4.63 9.18
C THR A 81 50.52 5.30 10.28
N SER A 82 50.61 6.63 10.23
CA SER A 82 51.29 7.42 11.25
C SER A 82 50.44 7.47 12.53
N PRO A 83 51.06 7.65 13.71
CA PRO A 83 50.31 8.12 14.86
C PRO A 83 49.67 9.47 14.56
N ILE A 84 48.56 9.78 15.25
CA ILE A 84 47.95 11.11 15.20
C ILE A 84 48.95 12.10 15.81
N ARG A 85 49.25 13.19 15.11
CA ARG A 85 50.13 14.26 15.60
C ARG A 85 49.39 15.59 15.62
N ALA A 86 49.45 16.30 16.74
CA ALA A 86 49.01 17.69 16.79
C ALA A 86 49.92 18.52 15.88
N VAL A 87 49.33 19.36 15.04
CA VAL A 87 50.05 20.17 14.07
C VAL A 87 50.71 21.36 14.77
N MET A 88 52.05 21.46 14.72
CA MET A 88 52.82 22.44 15.50
C MET A 88 53.47 23.55 14.66
N GLY A 89 53.42 23.47 13.33
CA GLY A 89 53.95 24.49 12.43
C GLY A 89 53.59 24.26 10.96
N ASN A 90 53.90 25.21 10.07
CA ASN A 90 53.44 25.21 8.66
C ASN A 90 54.03 24.07 7.78
N ARG A 91 54.92 23.24 8.32
CA ARG A 91 55.53 22.12 7.62
C ARG A 91 55.73 20.93 8.55
N GLU A 92 55.21 19.78 8.17
CA GLU A 92 55.37 18.53 8.91
C GLU A 92 56.14 17.50 8.07
N THR A 93 57.01 16.72 8.70
CA THR A 93 57.83 15.69 8.02
C THR A 93 57.57 14.28 8.57
N PHE A 94 57.35 13.33 7.67
CA PHE A 94 57.05 11.93 7.99
C PHE A 94 58.03 10.98 7.31
N ARG A 95 58.38 9.88 7.99
CA ARG A 95 59.16 8.80 7.40
C ARG A 95 58.50 7.48 7.69
N PHE A 96 58.25 6.68 6.66
CA PHE A 96 57.57 5.40 6.76
C PHE A 96 58.52 4.26 6.42
N TRP A 97 58.57 3.24 7.28
CA TRP A 97 59.29 2.00 7.04
C TRP A 97 58.29 0.87 6.81
N ILE A 98 58.22 0.37 5.59
CA ILE A 98 57.30 -0.71 5.21
C ILE A 98 58.12 -1.99 5.00
N ALA A 99 57.69 -3.09 5.60
CA ALA A 99 58.37 -4.37 5.43
C ALA A 99 58.27 -4.85 3.96
N GLU A 100 59.35 -5.40 3.42
CA GLU A 100 59.38 -5.87 2.03
C GLU A 100 58.29 -6.93 1.74
N ALA A 101 57.96 -7.77 2.73
CA ALA A 101 56.89 -8.75 2.63
C ALA A 101 55.52 -8.10 2.36
N THR A 102 55.20 -7.02 3.08
CA THR A 102 53.94 -6.26 2.93
C THR A 102 53.85 -5.59 1.55
N LEU A 103 54.98 -5.11 1.03
CA LEU A 103 55.03 -4.54 -0.33
C LEU A 103 54.80 -5.63 -1.40
N ARG A 104 55.37 -6.83 -1.22
CA ARG A 104 55.16 -7.97 -2.14
C ARG A 104 53.70 -8.45 -2.11
N GLU A 105 53.09 -8.55 -0.94
CA GLU A 105 51.66 -8.88 -0.80
C GLU A 105 50.77 -7.84 -1.51
N ALA A 106 51.14 -6.57 -1.42
CA ALA A 106 50.48 -5.48 -2.12
C ALA A 106 50.81 -5.41 -3.63
N GLY A 107 51.60 -6.35 -4.17
CA GLY A 107 51.99 -6.36 -5.58
C GLY A 107 52.96 -5.24 -5.98
N VAL A 108 53.55 -4.53 -5.01
CA VAL A 108 54.50 -3.43 -5.24
C VAL A 108 55.91 -4.02 -5.40
N ARG A 109 56.47 -3.91 -6.61
CA ARG A 109 57.84 -4.36 -6.87
C ARG A 109 58.84 -3.30 -6.42
N VAL A 110 59.67 -3.62 -5.44
CA VAL A 110 60.84 -2.81 -5.07
C VAL A 110 61.88 -2.94 -6.18
N SER A 111 61.88 -2.00 -7.12
CA SER A 111 62.81 -2.02 -8.26
C SER A 111 64.21 -1.59 -7.80
N ARG A 112 65.22 -2.45 -8.01
CA ARG A 112 66.61 -1.97 -8.10
C ARG A 112 66.73 -1.20 -9.41
N ALA A 113 67.02 0.10 -9.29
CA ALA A 113 67.18 1.06 -10.38
C ALA A 113 67.50 0.42 -11.74
N SER A 114 66.48 0.33 -12.60
CA SER A 114 66.63 0.10 -14.03
C SER A 114 65.56 0.91 -14.77
N ALA A 115 65.95 1.45 -15.92
CA ALA A 115 65.34 2.55 -16.67
C ALA A 115 63.95 2.27 -17.30
N GLY A 116 63.12 1.40 -16.69
CA GLY A 116 61.77 1.07 -17.16
C GLY A 116 60.63 1.65 -16.31
N ALA A 117 60.93 2.35 -15.21
CA ALA A 117 59.92 2.89 -14.30
C ALA A 117 59.28 4.22 -14.78
N GLU A 118 59.92 4.93 -15.71
CA GLU A 118 59.44 6.23 -16.21
C GLU A 118 58.12 6.11 -16.98
N SER A 119 57.93 5.05 -17.77
CA SER A 119 56.73 4.87 -18.60
C SER A 119 55.43 4.62 -17.81
N LEU A 120 55.50 3.90 -16.68
CA LEU A 120 54.34 3.64 -15.82
C LEU A 120 54.02 4.85 -14.93
N LEU A 121 55.05 5.60 -14.50
CA LEU A 121 54.89 6.87 -13.81
C LEU A 121 54.30 7.94 -14.74
N GLU A 122 54.73 8.03 -16.00
CA GLU A 122 54.14 8.92 -17.00
C GLU A 122 52.66 8.62 -17.26
N SER A 123 52.28 7.34 -17.33
CA SER A 123 50.88 6.93 -17.49
C SER A 123 50.02 7.30 -16.27
N ALA A 124 50.52 7.09 -15.06
CA ALA A 124 49.79 7.42 -13.83
C ALA A 124 49.70 8.95 -13.62
N VAL A 125 50.76 9.69 -13.95
CA VAL A 125 50.78 11.16 -13.90
C VAL A 125 49.88 11.77 -14.99
N ALA A 126 49.78 11.14 -16.16
CA ALA A 126 48.85 11.56 -17.22
C ALA A 126 47.38 11.35 -16.83
N ASP A 127 47.04 10.24 -16.18
CA ASP A 127 45.68 10.00 -15.65
C ASP A 127 45.33 10.93 -14.49
N GLN A 128 46.30 11.27 -13.65
CA GLN A 128 46.08 12.21 -12.56
C GLN A 128 46.00 13.66 -13.05
N ARG A 129 46.73 14.04 -14.11
CA ARG A 129 46.54 15.32 -14.82
C ARG A 129 45.14 15.41 -15.44
N ARG A 130 44.64 14.33 -16.05
CA ARG A 130 43.27 14.26 -16.57
C ARG A 130 42.22 14.41 -15.48
N ARG A 131 42.44 13.83 -14.29
CA ARG A 131 41.55 14.03 -13.13
C ARG A 131 41.65 15.43 -12.53
N ALA A 132 42.83 16.02 -12.41
CA ALA A 132 43.00 17.40 -11.96
C ALA A 132 42.41 18.43 -12.96
N GLU A 133 42.46 18.14 -14.25
CA GLU A 133 41.78 18.92 -15.29
C GLU A 133 40.26 18.73 -15.26
N PHE A 134 39.76 17.54 -14.94
CA PHE A 134 38.33 17.26 -14.75
C PHE A 134 37.77 17.90 -13.47
N GLU A 135 38.46 17.77 -12.33
CA GLU A 135 38.10 18.43 -11.06
C GLU A 135 38.27 19.96 -11.15
N GLY A 136 39.33 20.43 -11.84
CA GLY A 136 39.52 21.85 -12.16
C GLY A 136 38.51 22.38 -13.20
N GLY A 137 37.94 21.50 -14.03
CA GLY A 137 36.87 21.79 -14.98
C GLY A 137 35.49 21.86 -14.29
N LEU A 138 35.22 20.96 -13.35
CA LEU A 138 34.06 21.01 -12.46
C LEU A 138 34.08 22.27 -11.59
N ALA A 139 35.24 22.63 -11.02
CA ALA A 139 35.40 23.90 -10.31
C ALA A 139 35.16 25.10 -11.24
N ARG A 140 35.70 25.13 -12.46
CA ARG A 140 35.46 26.23 -13.42
C ARG A 140 34.01 26.32 -13.94
N ALA A 141 33.24 25.24 -13.91
CA ALA A 141 31.83 25.23 -14.34
C ALA A 141 30.85 25.56 -13.21
N PHE A 142 31.12 25.12 -11.98
CA PHE A 142 30.23 25.30 -10.84
C PHE A 142 30.57 26.53 -10.01
N VAL A 143 31.85 26.89 -9.84
CA VAL A 143 32.26 28.05 -9.03
C VAL A 143 31.66 29.35 -9.55
N PRO A 144 31.64 29.67 -10.86
CA PRO A 144 31.01 30.90 -11.34
C PRO A 144 29.48 30.91 -11.15
N ARG A 145 28.81 29.75 -11.11
CA ARG A 145 27.36 29.65 -10.85
C ARG A 145 27.04 29.75 -9.36
N LEU A 146 27.87 29.16 -8.51
CA LEU A 146 27.80 29.28 -7.05
C LEU A 146 28.21 30.68 -6.57
N GLU A 147 29.20 31.29 -7.21
CA GLU A 147 29.59 32.69 -7.02
C GLU A 147 28.51 33.60 -7.57
N ALA A 148 27.91 33.36 -8.74
CA ALA A 148 26.75 34.14 -9.20
C ALA A 148 25.52 34.00 -8.28
N HIS A 149 25.27 32.81 -7.71
CA HIS A 149 24.20 32.62 -6.72
C HIS A 149 24.52 33.27 -5.37
N ARG A 150 25.78 33.19 -4.92
CA ARG A 150 26.27 33.89 -3.71
C ARG A 150 26.26 35.39 -3.90
N ASP A 151 26.69 35.90 -5.05
CA ASP A 151 26.70 37.32 -5.42
C ASP A 151 25.27 37.84 -5.57
N ARG A 152 24.34 37.04 -6.11
CA ARG A 152 22.92 37.41 -6.17
C ARG A 152 22.26 37.40 -4.80
N ARG A 153 22.59 36.44 -3.93
CA ARG A 153 22.16 36.42 -2.51
C ARG A 153 22.79 37.56 -1.70
N GLN A 154 24.08 37.85 -1.92
CA GLN A 154 24.81 38.94 -1.29
C GLN A 154 24.29 40.30 -1.77
N ALA A 155 23.95 40.43 -3.06
CA ALA A 155 23.33 41.62 -3.64
C ALA A 155 21.94 41.86 -3.07
N LEU A 156 21.11 40.82 -2.93
CA LEU A 156 19.81 40.90 -2.23
C LEU A 156 19.99 41.28 -0.75
N ARG A 157 20.95 40.68 -0.03
CA ARG A 157 21.28 41.02 1.36
C ARG A 157 21.76 42.47 1.50
N VAL A 158 22.56 42.96 0.56
CA VAL A 158 23.04 44.35 0.53
C VAL A 158 21.93 45.31 0.13
N GLU A 159 21.06 44.95 -0.81
CA GLU A 159 19.92 45.77 -1.23
C GLU A 159 18.88 45.90 -0.11
N LEU A 160 18.51 44.78 0.53
CA LEU A 160 17.61 44.76 1.68
C LEU A 160 18.22 45.50 2.87
N GLY A 161 19.50 45.26 3.17
CA GLY A 161 20.23 45.94 4.23
C GLY A 161 20.41 47.45 3.99
N ASN A 162 20.59 47.87 2.74
CA ASN A 162 20.68 49.29 2.38
C ASN A 162 19.30 49.98 2.41
N ARG A 163 18.22 49.29 2.04
CA ARG A 163 16.85 49.82 2.16
C ARG A 163 16.44 49.96 3.62
N LEU A 164 16.68 48.93 4.44
CA LEU A 164 16.40 48.95 5.88
C LEU A 164 17.26 49.98 6.64
N ARG A 165 18.55 50.15 6.31
CA ARG A 165 19.38 51.23 6.90
C ARG A 165 18.93 52.62 6.47
N LYS A 166 18.42 52.76 5.24
CA LYS A 166 17.90 54.02 4.71
C LYS A 166 16.58 54.40 5.40
N ASP A 167 15.74 53.42 5.70
CA ASP A 167 14.47 53.62 6.41
C ASP A 167 14.65 53.74 7.93
N ALA A 168 15.69 53.13 8.50
CA ALA A 168 16.05 53.23 9.93
C ALA A 168 17.01 54.40 10.27
N GLY A 169 17.51 55.15 9.27
CA GLY A 169 18.32 56.37 9.49
C GLY A 169 19.75 56.15 10.02
N LEU A 170 20.31 54.94 9.96
CA LEU A 170 21.59 54.60 10.60
C LEU A 170 22.78 54.70 9.63
N SER A 171 23.58 55.76 9.77
CA SER A 171 24.83 55.98 9.02
C SER A 171 26.09 55.81 9.89
N ARG A 172 26.69 54.60 9.89
CA ARG A 172 28.15 54.28 9.86
C ARG A 172 28.47 52.89 10.46
N PRO A 173 29.49 52.16 9.96
CA PRO A 173 29.79 50.80 10.41
C PRO A 173 30.87 50.77 11.50
N GLY A 174 30.56 50.16 12.65
CA GLY A 174 31.55 49.67 13.61
C GLY A 174 31.11 48.26 14.04
N ARG A 175 31.95 47.25 13.81
CA ARG A 175 31.70 45.88 14.29
C ARG A 175 32.01 45.78 15.79
N PRO A 176 31.20 45.04 16.54
CA PRO A 176 31.78 43.94 17.29
C PRO A 176 30.97 42.64 17.20
N ARG A 177 31.70 41.52 17.35
CA ARG A 177 31.18 40.15 17.56
C ARG A 177 30.51 40.04 18.92
N VAL A 178 29.36 39.37 19.02
CA VAL A 178 28.80 38.83 20.27
C VAL A 178 28.16 37.46 20.01
N ALA A 179 28.27 36.60 21.02
CA ALA A 179 27.74 35.24 21.13
C ALA A 179 26.21 35.20 21.27
N LEU A 180 25.63 34.07 20.83
CA LEU A 180 24.20 33.74 20.83
C LEU A 180 23.61 33.51 22.24
N PRO A 181 22.30 33.78 22.40
CA PRO A 181 21.43 32.83 23.11
C PRO A 181 20.13 32.46 22.36
N ASP A 182 19.78 31.17 22.42
CA ASP A 182 18.68 30.41 21.77
C ASP A 182 17.22 30.82 22.08
N GLN A 183 16.91 32.08 22.41
CA GLN A 183 15.57 32.44 22.93
C GLN A 183 14.55 32.89 21.87
N GLY A 184 14.95 33.07 20.61
CA GLY A 184 14.09 33.62 19.55
C GLY A 184 13.04 32.67 18.99
N LEU A 185 13.44 31.41 18.70
CA LEU A 185 12.56 30.40 18.10
C LEU A 185 11.38 30.07 19.03
N VAL A 186 11.67 29.92 20.33
CA VAL A 186 10.68 29.63 21.37
C VAL A 186 9.64 30.76 21.46
N ALA A 187 10.05 32.03 21.31
CA ALA A 187 9.13 33.17 21.40
C ALA A 187 8.15 33.26 20.22
N VAL A 188 8.57 32.87 19.01
CA VAL A 188 7.70 32.82 17.82
C VAL A 188 6.71 31.66 17.92
N LEU A 189 7.17 30.48 18.32
CA LEU A 189 6.30 29.32 18.57
C LEU A 189 5.30 29.59 19.73
N GLN A 190 5.71 30.36 20.74
CA GLN A 190 4.86 30.84 21.83
C GLN A 190 3.77 31.81 21.35
N ALA A 191 4.06 32.69 20.39
CA ALA A 191 3.08 33.62 19.84
C ALA A 191 2.02 32.88 19.01
N THR A 192 2.43 31.94 18.15
CA THR A 192 1.51 31.19 17.29
C THR A 192 0.64 30.19 18.07
N ALA A 193 1.18 29.52 19.09
CA ALA A 193 0.39 28.66 19.97
C ALA A 193 -0.64 29.47 20.79
N ARG A 194 -0.29 30.70 21.20
CA ARG A 194 -1.24 31.62 21.84
C ARG A 194 -2.31 32.11 20.88
N ASP A 195 -1.95 32.50 19.66
CA ASP A 195 -2.91 32.93 18.62
C ASP A 195 -3.87 31.79 18.22
N GLY A 196 -3.40 30.55 18.17
CA GLY A 196 -4.24 29.37 17.94
C GLY A 196 -5.28 29.15 19.05
N VAL A 197 -4.85 29.17 20.32
CA VAL A 197 -5.77 29.06 21.46
C VAL A 197 -6.69 30.27 21.57
N GLN A 198 -6.20 31.48 21.28
CA GLN A 198 -6.99 32.71 21.30
C GLN A 198 -7.99 32.78 20.14
N SER A 199 -7.67 32.21 18.97
CA SER A 199 -8.63 32.10 17.85
C SER A 199 -9.77 31.10 18.16
N VAL A 200 -9.49 30.03 18.92
CA VAL A 200 -10.52 29.14 19.47
C VAL A 200 -11.32 29.84 20.57
N ALA A 201 -10.67 30.62 21.43
CA ALA A 201 -11.32 31.41 22.49
C ALA A 201 -12.14 32.61 21.95
N ALA A 202 -11.80 33.13 20.77
CA ALA A 202 -12.62 34.10 20.02
C ALA A 202 -13.87 33.44 19.37
N GLY A 203 -14.00 32.11 19.50
CA GLY A 203 -15.07 31.29 18.96
C GLY A 203 -16.39 31.38 19.73
N ARG A 204 -17.48 31.11 19.01
CA ARG A 204 -18.85 31.05 19.55
C ARG A 204 -18.95 30.04 20.71
N PRO A 205 -19.83 30.28 21.70
CA PRO A 205 -20.04 29.32 22.79
C PRO A 205 -20.49 27.96 22.24
N THR A 206 -20.03 26.90 22.89
CA THR A 206 -20.41 25.52 22.58
C THR A 206 -21.62 25.13 23.42
N ARG A 207 -22.57 24.40 22.85
CA ARG A 207 -23.83 24.04 23.53
C ARG A 207 -23.77 22.62 24.09
N LEU A 208 -24.04 22.50 25.38
CA LEU A 208 -24.33 21.27 26.10
C LEU A 208 -25.85 21.21 26.35
N ARG A 209 -26.46 20.03 26.20
CA ARG A 209 -27.88 19.83 26.51
C ARG A 209 -28.03 18.91 27.71
N LEU A 210 -28.71 19.38 28.74
CA LEU A 210 -28.91 18.66 29.99
C LEU A 210 -30.38 18.31 30.18
N ALA A 211 -30.71 17.01 30.15
CA ALA A 211 -32.04 16.50 30.48
C ALA A 211 -32.22 16.32 32.00
N ILE A 212 -32.09 17.40 32.78
CA ILE A 212 -32.21 17.40 34.26
C ILE A 212 -33.52 18.06 34.73
N ALA A 213 -33.91 17.80 35.98
CA ALA A 213 -35.05 18.49 36.60
C ALA A 213 -34.72 19.94 36.94
N ASP A 214 -35.73 20.82 37.02
CA ASP A 214 -35.51 22.24 37.33
C ASP A 214 -34.84 22.44 38.70
N SER A 215 -35.16 21.58 39.69
CA SER A 215 -34.51 21.60 41.00
C SER A 215 -33.02 21.24 40.93
N GLU A 216 -32.64 20.34 40.01
CA GLU A 216 -31.23 19.98 39.78
C GLU A 216 -30.51 21.12 39.07
N LEU A 217 -31.17 21.78 38.10
CA LEU A 217 -30.62 22.96 37.44
C LEU A 217 -30.39 24.11 38.43
N GLU A 218 -31.33 24.37 39.34
CA GLU A 218 -31.15 25.38 40.40
C GLU A 218 -29.99 25.02 41.33
N ALA A 219 -29.75 23.73 41.60
CA ALA A 219 -28.60 23.28 42.38
C ALA A 219 -27.26 23.49 41.65
N LEU A 220 -27.26 23.57 40.31
CA LEU A 220 -26.08 23.89 39.51
C LEU A 220 -25.80 25.40 39.42
N ARG A 221 -26.74 26.27 39.80
CA ARG A 221 -26.53 27.72 39.72
C ARG A 221 -25.63 28.22 40.84
N THR A 222 -24.79 29.20 40.51
CA THR A 222 -23.93 29.90 41.49
C THR A 222 -24.74 30.71 42.51
N ALA A 223 -25.88 31.26 42.07
CA ALA A 223 -26.85 31.96 42.91
C ALA A 223 -28.29 31.70 42.40
N PRO A 224 -29.32 31.74 43.27
CA PRO A 224 -30.71 31.54 42.85
C PRO A 224 -31.09 32.53 41.75
N GLY A 225 -31.60 32.04 40.63
CA GLY A 225 -31.97 32.87 39.48
C GLY A 225 -30.81 33.38 38.60
N SER A 226 -29.54 33.05 38.93
CA SER A 226 -28.41 33.39 38.07
C SER A 226 -28.41 32.55 36.78
N ALA A 227 -28.04 33.18 35.66
CA ALA A 227 -27.78 32.47 34.42
C ALA A 227 -26.45 31.69 34.45
N THR A 228 -25.52 32.03 35.36
CA THR A 228 -24.20 31.39 35.47
C THR A 228 -24.26 30.14 36.35
N LEU A 229 -23.66 29.07 35.85
CA LEU A 229 -23.59 27.78 36.55
C LEU A 229 -22.24 27.63 37.27
N ASP A 230 -22.28 26.93 38.40
CA ASP A 230 -21.10 26.53 39.15
C ASP A 230 -20.33 25.48 38.34
N ARG A 231 -19.09 25.84 37.97
CA ARG A 231 -18.22 25.06 37.10
C ARG A 231 -17.99 23.65 37.65
N ASP A 232 -17.57 23.55 38.91
CA ASP A 232 -17.16 22.28 39.51
C ASP A 232 -18.35 21.32 39.58
N ARG A 233 -19.56 21.83 39.83
CA ARG A 233 -20.79 21.01 39.83
C ARG A 233 -21.19 20.54 38.43
N VAL A 234 -21.08 21.41 37.41
CA VAL A 234 -21.38 21.02 36.02
C VAL A 234 -20.36 20.00 35.52
N GLU A 235 -19.07 20.23 35.77
CA GLU A 235 -18.01 19.30 35.37
C GLU A 235 -18.12 17.98 36.13
N ALA A 236 -18.45 17.99 37.42
CA ALA A 236 -18.70 16.76 38.18
C ALA A 236 -19.91 15.97 37.64
N LEU A 237 -20.93 16.65 37.11
CA LEU A 237 -22.09 16.00 36.50
C LEU A 237 -21.76 15.39 35.12
N VAL A 238 -21.00 16.11 34.30
CA VAL A 238 -20.76 15.74 32.89
C VAL A 238 -19.52 14.86 32.70
N PHE A 239 -18.48 15.10 33.51
CA PHE A 239 -17.15 14.47 33.39
C PHE A 239 -16.80 13.57 34.59
N ALA A 240 -17.78 13.11 35.38
CA ALA A 240 -17.59 12.27 36.57
C ALA A 240 -16.63 11.07 36.40
N ASP A 241 -16.60 10.46 35.21
CA ASP A 241 -15.80 9.25 34.92
C ASP A 241 -14.42 9.55 34.29
N GLY A 242 -14.00 10.82 34.29
CA GLY A 242 -12.74 11.28 33.73
C GLY A 242 -12.66 11.17 32.20
N ALA A 243 -11.43 11.05 31.67
CA ALA A 243 -11.14 11.08 30.23
C ALA A 243 -11.41 9.80 29.46
N ARG A 244 -12.09 8.86 30.11
CA ARG A 244 -12.50 7.65 29.44
C ARG A 244 -13.50 8.01 28.36
N ALA A 245 -13.33 7.35 27.23
CA ALA A 245 -14.25 7.50 26.13
C ALA A 245 -15.68 7.24 26.60
N ARG A 246 -16.57 8.18 26.30
CA ARG A 246 -17.98 8.07 26.66
C ARG A 246 -18.63 7.15 25.65
N VAL A 247 -19.13 6.02 26.13
CA VAL A 247 -19.88 5.07 25.33
C VAL A 247 -21.35 5.38 25.53
N ARG A 248 -22.10 5.43 24.43
CA ARG A 248 -23.54 5.53 24.45
C ARG A 248 -24.10 4.26 25.05
N GLU A 249 -24.86 4.40 26.13
CA GLU A 249 -25.69 3.33 26.64
C GLU A 249 -27.07 3.38 25.96
N ASP A 250 -27.71 2.23 25.73
CA ASP A 250 -29.06 2.16 25.15
C ASP A 250 -30.07 2.78 26.13
N ALA A 251 -30.25 4.10 26.02
CA ALA A 251 -31.04 4.90 26.93
C ALA A 251 -32.48 4.39 27.02
N PHE A 252 -33.08 4.08 25.87
CA PHE A 252 -34.44 3.56 25.80
C PHE A 252 -34.58 2.18 26.45
N ALA A 253 -33.64 1.26 26.22
CA ALA A 253 -33.66 -0.04 26.89
C ALA A 253 -33.55 0.11 28.41
N ARG A 254 -32.69 1.02 28.89
CA ARG A 254 -32.57 1.33 30.34
C ARG A 254 -33.82 1.99 30.89
N TRP A 255 -34.41 2.95 30.19
CA TRP A 255 -35.65 3.61 30.63
C TRP A 255 -36.83 2.63 30.65
N CYS A 256 -36.97 1.77 29.64
CA CYS A 256 -37.94 0.69 29.64
C CYS A 256 -37.73 -0.25 30.82
N ALA A 257 -36.49 -0.68 31.08
CA ALA A 257 -36.16 -1.52 32.22
C ALA A 257 -36.43 -0.82 33.57
N GLN A 258 -36.25 0.50 33.67
CA GLN A 258 -36.58 1.29 34.85
C GLN A 258 -38.10 1.40 35.05
N LEU A 259 -38.86 1.63 33.98
CA LEU A 259 -40.33 1.69 34.01
C LEU A 259 -40.93 0.33 34.40
N LEU A 260 -40.40 -0.75 33.85
CA LEU A 260 -40.84 -2.12 34.12
C LEU A 260 -40.26 -2.69 35.42
N ARG A 261 -39.42 -1.93 36.14
CA ARG A 261 -38.85 -2.38 37.41
C ARG A 261 -39.99 -2.47 38.42
N PRO A 262 -40.31 -3.65 38.99
CA PRO A 262 -41.36 -3.75 39.99
C PRO A 262 -40.99 -2.82 41.16
N LEU A 263 -41.96 -2.00 41.59
CA LEU A 263 -41.83 -1.20 42.80
C LEU A 263 -41.35 -2.13 43.92
N PRO A 264 -40.32 -1.75 44.72
CA PRO A 264 -39.95 -2.54 45.89
C PRO A 264 -41.22 -2.81 46.69
N PRO A 265 -41.48 -4.07 47.11
CA PRO A 265 -42.70 -4.38 47.82
C PRO A 265 -42.82 -3.40 48.98
N LEU A 266 -43.94 -2.65 49.01
CA LEU A 266 -44.33 -1.85 50.16
C LEU A 266 -44.09 -2.74 51.38
N GLN A 267 -43.27 -2.26 52.33
CA GLN A 267 -42.96 -2.98 53.56
C GLN A 267 -44.23 -3.67 54.04
N GLN A 268 -44.30 -4.99 53.85
CA GLN A 268 -45.36 -5.75 54.45
C GLN A 268 -45.21 -5.51 55.96
N PRO A 269 -46.29 -5.16 56.67
CA PRO A 269 -46.23 -5.11 58.13
C PRO A 269 -45.62 -6.44 58.62
N PRO A 270 -44.78 -6.40 59.67
CA PRO A 270 -44.00 -7.56 60.10
C PRO A 270 -44.91 -8.77 60.18
N ILE A 271 -44.64 -9.76 59.32
CA ILE A 271 -45.34 -11.03 59.34
C ILE A 271 -45.15 -11.58 60.77
N PRO A 272 -46.24 -11.87 61.52
CA PRO A 272 -46.09 -12.47 62.84
C PRO A 272 -45.27 -13.76 62.72
N PRO A 273 -44.39 -14.05 63.69
CA PRO A 273 -43.42 -15.14 63.58
C PRO A 273 -44.14 -16.43 63.19
N GLN A 274 -43.82 -16.94 62.01
CA GLN A 274 -44.33 -18.23 61.57
C GLN A 274 -43.84 -19.29 62.58
N PRO A 275 -44.72 -20.19 63.06
CA PRO A 275 -44.32 -21.29 63.89
C PRO A 275 -43.27 -22.11 63.13
N VAL A 276 -42.15 -22.37 63.82
CA VAL A 276 -41.00 -23.15 63.35
C VAL A 276 -41.50 -24.41 62.65
N ALA A 277 -41.32 -24.45 61.33
CA ALA A 277 -41.58 -25.66 60.55
C ALA A 277 -40.65 -26.78 61.06
N PRO A 278 -41.16 -28.02 61.21
CA PRO A 278 -40.33 -29.16 61.62
C PRO A 278 -39.18 -29.35 60.63
N PRO A 279 -38.02 -29.86 61.09
CA PRO A 279 -36.84 -30.03 60.26
C PRO A 279 -37.20 -30.85 59.01
N ALA A 280 -36.92 -30.27 57.85
CA ALA A 280 -37.13 -30.90 56.56
C ALA A 280 -36.47 -32.29 56.58
N ALA A 281 -37.24 -33.30 56.18
CA ALA A 281 -36.73 -34.64 55.91
C ALA A 281 -35.51 -34.56 54.98
N PRO A 282 -34.55 -35.50 55.09
CA PRO A 282 -33.36 -35.51 54.25
C PRO A 282 -33.79 -35.44 52.79
N VAL A 283 -33.44 -34.31 52.16
CA VAL A 283 -33.71 -34.05 50.76
C VAL A 283 -32.96 -35.11 49.97
N ASP A 284 -33.72 -36.00 49.33
CA ASP A 284 -33.19 -37.03 48.47
C ASP A 284 -32.47 -36.35 47.29
N PHE A 285 -31.15 -36.48 47.32
CA PHE A 285 -30.26 -35.79 46.39
C PHE A 285 -30.53 -36.25 44.96
N GLU A 286 -30.94 -37.51 44.76
CA GLU A 286 -31.25 -38.02 43.42
C GLU A 286 -32.50 -37.38 42.83
N THR A 287 -33.58 -37.20 43.60
CA THR A 287 -34.79 -36.50 43.10
C THR A 287 -34.55 -35.01 42.87
N THR A 288 -33.67 -34.40 43.65
CA THR A 288 -33.32 -32.97 43.49
C THR A 288 -32.41 -32.77 42.28
N LEU A 289 -31.44 -33.67 42.08
CA LEU A 289 -30.55 -33.64 40.92
C LEU A 289 -31.29 -34.04 39.65
N ALA A 290 -32.23 -34.99 39.73
CA ALA A 290 -33.17 -35.27 38.64
C ALA A 290 -34.05 -34.05 38.33
N GLY A 291 -34.56 -33.34 39.34
CA GLY A 291 -35.33 -32.11 39.14
C GLY A 291 -34.51 -30.98 38.51
N ILE A 292 -33.24 -30.84 38.89
CA ILE A 292 -32.32 -29.86 38.30
C ILE A 292 -31.94 -30.26 36.88
N VAL A 293 -31.65 -31.54 36.61
CA VAL A 293 -31.35 -32.05 35.28
C VAL A 293 -32.58 -31.95 34.37
N ASP A 294 -33.78 -32.19 34.88
CA ASP A 294 -35.04 -32.07 34.13
C ASP A 294 -35.44 -30.59 33.94
N ALA A 295 -35.04 -29.69 34.84
CA ALA A 295 -35.17 -28.23 34.66
C ALA A 295 -34.14 -27.66 33.68
N ILE A 296 -32.90 -28.18 33.68
CA ILE A 296 -31.88 -27.87 32.68
C ILE A 296 -32.34 -28.41 31.33
N ALA A 297 -32.76 -29.68 31.26
CA ALA A 297 -33.29 -30.31 30.06
C ALA A 297 -34.53 -29.58 29.51
N ARG A 298 -35.43 -29.08 30.36
CA ARG A 298 -36.56 -28.23 29.92
C ARG A 298 -36.15 -26.83 29.48
N ARG A 299 -35.05 -26.27 30.00
CA ARG A 299 -34.49 -24.99 29.56
C ARG A 299 -33.63 -25.10 28.30
N THR A 300 -33.04 -26.27 28.04
CA THR A 300 -32.19 -26.53 26.86
C THR A 300 -32.89 -27.36 25.78
N ALA A 301 -34.03 -27.96 26.06
CA ALA A 301 -34.88 -28.56 25.04
C ALA A 301 -35.32 -27.43 24.11
N PRO A 302 -35.05 -27.52 22.80
CA PRO A 302 -35.68 -26.61 21.87
C PRO A 302 -37.19 -26.71 22.11
N THR A 303 -37.86 -25.58 22.27
CA THR A 303 -39.32 -25.54 22.19
C THR A 303 -39.65 -26.25 20.88
N ILE A 304 -40.15 -27.48 20.94
CA ILE A 304 -40.65 -28.17 19.76
C ILE A 304 -41.93 -27.39 19.46
N GLU A 305 -41.79 -26.31 18.69
CA GLU A 305 -42.91 -25.63 18.09
C GLU A 305 -43.75 -26.71 17.42
N ALA A 306 -45.06 -26.69 17.71
CA ALA A 306 -46.01 -27.60 17.08
C ALA A 306 -45.69 -27.67 15.58
N ARG A 307 -45.58 -28.90 15.05
CA ARG A 307 -45.22 -29.14 13.65
C ARG A 307 -46.03 -28.19 12.76
N ALA A 308 -45.33 -27.30 12.07
CA ALA A 308 -45.94 -26.30 11.22
C ALA A 308 -46.96 -26.97 10.28
N ASP A 309 -48.19 -26.47 10.26
CA ASP A 309 -49.19 -26.94 9.32
C ASP A 309 -48.84 -26.47 7.91
N GLU A 310 -49.36 -27.16 6.90
CA GLU A 310 -49.10 -26.86 5.48
C GLU A 310 -49.45 -25.41 5.13
N ALA A 311 -50.47 -24.85 5.76
CA ALA A 311 -50.87 -23.46 5.62
C ALA A 311 -49.83 -22.48 6.20
N SER A 312 -49.25 -22.76 7.38
CA SER A 312 -48.16 -21.96 7.96
C SER A 312 -46.87 -22.09 7.17
N ILE A 313 -46.54 -23.29 6.66
CA ILE A 313 -45.36 -23.49 5.79
C ILE A 313 -45.57 -22.74 4.48
N GLY A 314 -46.74 -22.87 3.86
CA GLY A 314 -47.09 -22.17 2.63
C GLY A 314 -47.12 -20.65 2.81
N GLY A 315 -47.61 -20.16 3.94
CA GLY A 315 -47.57 -18.73 4.32
C GLY A 315 -46.14 -18.21 4.49
N ARG A 316 -45.30 -18.96 5.22
CA ARG A 316 -43.87 -18.62 5.42
C ARG A 316 -43.08 -18.64 4.12
N LEU A 317 -43.29 -19.64 3.26
CA LEU A 317 -42.64 -19.73 1.95
C LEU A 317 -43.04 -18.58 1.02
N ARG A 318 -44.33 -18.22 0.97
CA ARG A 318 -44.80 -17.06 0.19
C ARG A 318 -44.28 -15.73 0.74
N ALA A 319 -44.09 -15.64 2.04
CA ALA A 319 -43.48 -14.48 2.70
C ALA A 319 -41.94 -14.50 2.66
N LEU A 320 -41.32 -15.58 2.15
CA LEU A 320 -39.87 -15.83 2.20
C LEU A 320 -39.28 -15.71 3.62
N ASP A 321 -40.09 -16.09 4.62
CA ASP A 321 -39.74 -16.10 6.04
C ASP A 321 -39.01 -17.41 6.36
N LEU A 322 -37.72 -17.44 6.02
CA LEU A 322 -36.82 -18.57 6.24
C LEU A 322 -36.44 -18.68 7.73
N ALA A 323 -36.18 -19.90 8.20
CA ALA A 323 -35.83 -20.14 9.60
C ALA A 323 -34.59 -19.33 10.03
N VAL A 324 -34.68 -18.71 11.20
CA VAL A 324 -33.65 -17.86 11.80
C VAL A 324 -32.37 -18.67 12.02
N GLY A 325 -31.34 -18.38 11.23
CA GLY A 325 -30.02 -18.97 11.33
C GLY A 325 -29.06 -18.16 12.21
N PRO A 326 -27.82 -18.63 12.41
CA PRO A 326 -26.75 -17.81 12.98
C PRO A 326 -26.49 -16.53 12.17
N ALA A 327 -26.95 -16.55 10.91
CA ALA A 327 -26.91 -15.43 10.02
C ALA A 327 -28.01 -14.36 10.27
N ASP A 328 -28.89 -14.50 11.25
CA ASP A 328 -29.96 -13.52 11.53
C ASP A 328 -29.65 -12.62 12.75
N ARG A 329 -28.38 -12.53 13.14
CA ARG A 329 -27.91 -11.63 14.20
C ARG A 329 -27.65 -10.22 13.70
N SER A 330 -27.97 -9.21 14.50
CA SER A 330 -27.63 -7.83 14.14
C SER A 330 -26.12 -7.66 14.00
N ALA A 331 -25.66 -7.12 12.86
CA ALA A 331 -24.25 -6.77 12.67
C ALA A 331 -24.02 -5.31 13.09
N LEU A 332 -22.85 -5.04 13.68
CA LEU A 332 -22.46 -3.70 14.15
C LEU A 332 -21.19 -3.27 13.42
N PHE A 333 -21.21 -2.07 12.87
CA PHE A 333 -20.10 -1.50 12.12
C PHE A 333 -19.76 -0.10 12.62
N ASP A 334 -18.50 0.12 13.01
CA ASP A 334 -18.06 1.40 13.56
C ASP A 334 -17.29 2.24 12.52
N TYR A 335 -17.61 3.53 12.44
CA TYR A 335 -17.01 4.56 11.58
C TYR A 335 -16.43 5.67 12.45
N GLY A 336 -15.13 5.95 12.32
CA GLY A 336 -14.40 6.85 13.22
C GLY A 336 -14.07 8.18 12.59
N VAL A 337 -14.68 9.26 13.09
CA VAL A 337 -14.46 10.63 12.61
C VAL A 337 -13.60 11.39 13.61
N LEU A 338 -12.55 12.03 13.10
CA LEU A 338 -11.66 12.87 13.90
C LEU A 338 -12.07 14.34 13.76
N VAL A 339 -12.50 14.94 14.87
CA VAL A 339 -12.82 16.36 15.00
C VAL A 339 -11.63 17.03 15.69
N GLY A 340 -10.89 17.91 15.02
CA GLY A 340 -9.68 18.53 15.57
C GLY A 340 -9.59 20.02 15.26
N THR A 341 -8.70 20.73 15.97
CA THR A 341 -8.46 22.18 15.84
C THR A 341 -7.49 22.58 14.74
N ILE A 342 -7.30 21.69 13.76
CA ILE A 342 -6.13 21.63 12.87
C ILE A 342 -5.83 22.94 12.12
N ASP A 343 -6.77 23.88 12.02
CA ASP A 343 -6.53 25.17 11.35
C ASP A 343 -5.91 26.27 12.24
N GLY A 344 -5.76 26.08 13.55
CA GLY A 344 -5.31 27.13 14.48
C GLY A 344 -3.85 27.09 14.92
N VAL A 345 -3.15 25.95 14.77
CA VAL A 345 -1.79 25.77 15.32
C VAL A 345 -0.82 25.45 14.19
N TRP A 346 -0.74 26.35 13.20
CA TRP A 346 0.23 26.21 12.12
C TRP A 346 1.58 26.77 12.58
N GLN A 347 2.47 25.90 13.03
CA GLN A 347 3.90 26.20 12.97
C GLN A 347 4.31 26.19 11.50
N GLU A 348 4.37 27.39 10.91
CA GLU A 348 5.24 27.62 9.77
C GLU A 348 6.65 27.16 10.19
N LEU A 349 7.22 26.22 9.44
CA LEU A 349 8.67 26.16 9.26
C LEU A 349 9.03 27.47 8.56
N PHE A 350 9.14 28.54 9.35
CA PHE A 350 9.88 29.72 8.94
C PHE A 350 11.25 29.22 8.49
N ASP A 351 11.70 29.70 7.33
CA ASP A 351 13.05 29.45 6.86
C ASP A 351 14.01 29.87 7.99
N GLU A 352 14.74 28.90 8.56
CA GLU A 352 15.71 29.14 9.64
C GLU A 352 16.69 30.26 9.22
N GLU A 353 17.01 30.38 7.91
CA GLU A 353 17.84 31.45 7.37
C GLU A 353 17.20 32.86 7.50
N LEU A 354 15.86 32.96 7.48
CA LEU A 354 15.12 34.23 7.61
C LEU A 354 14.99 34.65 9.08
N ILE A 355 14.80 33.69 9.99
CA ILE A 355 14.82 33.92 11.44
C ILE A 355 16.21 34.37 11.89
N ASP A 356 17.26 33.70 11.42
CA ASP A 356 18.64 34.07 11.71
C ASP A 356 18.97 35.46 11.17
N ALA A 357 18.49 35.81 9.97
CA ALA A 357 18.65 37.14 9.41
C ALA A 357 17.89 38.22 10.20
N ALA A 358 16.68 37.92 10.70
CA ALA A 358 15.91 38.84 11.54
C ALA A 358 16.58 39.06 12.91
N LEU A 359 17.10 37.99 13.51
CA LEU A 359 17.88 38.04 14.76
C LEU A 359 19.19 38.82 14.58
N GLU A 360 19.92 38.61 13.48
CA GLU A 360 21.12 39.40 13.15
C GLU A 360 20.81 40.91 13.05
N VAL A 361 19.65 41.26 12.48
CA VAL A 361 19.21 42.66 12.31
C VAL A 361 18.78 43.28 13.63
N GLU A 362 18.00 42.57 14.46
CA GLU A 362 17.60 43.04 15.79
C GLU A 362 18.82 43.28 16.69
N GLN A 363 19.78 42.35 16.67
CA GLN A 363 21.03 42.47 17.39
C GLN A 363 21.86 43.66 16.90
N ALA A 364 21.91 43.91 15.59
CA ALA A 364 22.62 45.05 15.02
C ALA A 364 21.96 46.40 15.38
N VAL A 365 20.62 46.46 15.45
CA VAL A 365 19.87 47.68 15.84
C VAL A 365 20.02 47.95 17.34
N SER A 366 19.94 46.90 18.17
CA SER A 366 20.13 46.99 19.62
C SER A 366 21.57 47.39 19.98
N ALA A 367 22.56 46.84 19.29
CA ALA A 367 23.96 47.21 19.45
C ALA A 367 24.25 48.66 19.00
N GLY A 368 23.43 49.20 18.08
CA GLY A 368 23.46 50.61 17.67
C GLY A 368 22.74 51.58 18.61
N GLY A 369 22.19 51.11 19.74
CA GLY A 369 21.45 51.93 20.71
C GLY A 369 20.03 52.29 20.29
N GLY A 370 19.52 51.72 19.19
CA GLY A 370 18.12 51.85 18.78
C GLY A 370 17.23 50.81 19.45
N ARG A 371 16.00 51.20 19.83
CA ARG A 371 14.92 50.25 20.11
C ARG A 371 14.02 50.19 18.88
N LEU A 372 13.78 48.99 18.35
CA LEU A 372 12.64 48.75 17.47
C LEU A 372 11.38 49.01 18.30
N ALA A 373 10.64 50.06 17.97
CA ALA A 373 9.32 50.26 18.55
C ALA A 373 8.46 49.07 18.12
N ALA A 374 7.89 48.34 19.07
CA ALA A 374 6.92 47.30 18.83
C ALA A 374 5.67 47.91 18.21
N THR A 375 5.66 48.09 16.89
CA THR A 375 4.51 48.57 16.16
C THR A 375 4.22 47.60 15.04
N GLY A 376 2.95 47.18 14.96
CA GLY A 376 2.43 46.20 14.01
C GLY A 376 2.61 46.55 12.53
N ALA A 377 3.31 47.64 12.20
CA ALA A 377 3.69 47.99 10.83
C ALA A 377 4.73 47.01 10.26
N VAL A 378 5.69 46.53 11.04
CA VAL A 378 6.70 45.57 10.55
C VAL A 378 6.07 44.19 10.30
N ILE A 379 5.18 43.76 11.21
CA ILE A 379 4.41 42.52 11.07
C ILE A 379 3.44 42.63 9.89
N ALA A 380 2.77 43.78 9.72
CA ALA A 380 1.88 44.03 8.58
C ALA A 380 2.62 44.04 7.24
N GLU A 381 3.90 44.42 7.22
CA GLU A 381 4.71 44.42 5.99
C GLU A 381 5.30 43.07 5.67
N LEU A 382 5.71 42.30 6.67
CA LEU A 382 6.04 40.88 6.52
C LEU A 382 4.82 40.09 6.03
N HIS A 383 3.62 40.35 6.57
CA HIS A 383 2.38 39.75 6.08
C HIS A 383 2.03 40.17 4.64
N ARG A 384 2.25 41.44 4.27
CA ARG A 384 2.02 41.91 2.89
C ARG A 384 3.01 41.30 1.90
N GLU A 385 4.27 41.17 2.28
CA GLU A 385 5.31 40.59 1.43
C GLU A 385 5.15 39.07 1.31
N PHE A 386 4.74 38.38 2.40
CA PHE A 386 4.34 36.98 2.40
C PHE A 386 3.19 36.71 1.42
N HIS A 387 2.13 37.51 1.45
CA HIS A 387 1.02 37.39 0.49
C HIS A 387 1.43 37.73 -0.95
N ALA A 388 2.36 38.66 -1.15
CA ALA A 388 2.89 38.99 -2.48
C ALA A 388 3.76 37.85 -3.05
N LEU A 389 4.55 37.18 -2.21
CA LEU A 389 5.38 36.03 -2.59
C LEU A 389 4.52 34.78 -2.82
N ALA A 390 3.48 34.55 -2.02
CA ALA A 390 2.49 33.48 -2.26
C ALA A 390 1.75 33.68 -3.60
N ALA A 391 1.47 34.92 -3.98
CA ALA A 391 0.87 35.27 -5.27
C ALA A 391 1.84 35.09 -6.47
N VAL A 392 3.15 35.12 -6.24
CA VAL A 392 4.18 34.87 -7.27
C VAL A 392 4.52 33.38 -7.38
N ALA A 393 4.48 32.63 -6.27
CA ALA A 393 4.62 31.17 -6.26
C ALA A 393 3.41 30.46 -6.90
N GLY A 394 2.21 31.04 -6.77
CA GLY A 394 1.04 30.69 -7.58
C GLY A 394 1.10 31.33 -8.97
N GLY A 395 1.96 30.83 -9.85
CA GLY A 395 2.17 31.44 -11.17
C GLY A 395 0.88 31.67 -12.01
N PRO A 396 0.90 32.63 -12.97
CA PRO A 396 -0.27 33.08 -13.75
C PRO A 396 -0.92 32.02 -14.66
N ASN A 397 -0.39 30.79 -14.73
CA ASN A 397 -0.96 29.70 -15.52
C ASN A 397 -2.03 28.87 -14.78
N ALA A 398 -2.29 29.13 -13.49
CA ALA A 398 -3.34 28.43 -12.73
C ALA A 398 -4.76 28.93 -13.02
N ARG A 399 -4.95 30.14 -13.55
CA ARG A 399 -6.28 30.69 -13.88
C ARG A 399 -6.76 30.41 -15.31
N ALA A 400 -5.88 30.01 -16.23
CA ALA A 400 -6.22 29.81 -17.64
C ALA A 400 -6.69 28.37 -18.00
N ARG A 401 -6.67 27.41 -17.07
CA ARG A 401 -7.09 26.02 -17.34
C ARG A 401 -8.47 25.63 -16.78
N ASN A 402 -9.18 26.52 -16.10
CA ASN A 402 -10.47 26.21 -15.48
C ASN A 402 -11.70 26.55 -16.34
N SER A 403 -11.55 27.02 -17.58
CA SER A 403 -12.68 27.31 -18.48
C SER A 403 -12.80 26.41 -19.72
N ASP A 404 -11.92 25.43 -19.94
CA ASP A 404 -12.06 24.47 -21.03
C ASP A 404 -12.12 23.03 -20.49
N ARG A 405 -13.24 22.74 -19.81
CA ARG A 405 -13.65 21.38 -19.44
C ARG A 405 -14.84 20.95 -20.30
N SER A 406 -14.66 20.97 -21.62
CA SER A 406 -15.41 20.09 -22.52
C SER A 406 -14.56 19.82 -23.76
N ARG A 407 -14.31 18.53 -24.04
CA ARG A 407 -13.46 17.96 -25.12
C ARG A 407 -11.97 17.79 -24.79
N PHE A 408 -11.64 16.70 -24.11
CA PHE A 408 -10.35 16.01 -24.22
C PHE A 408 -10.57 14.50 -24.07
N SER A 409 -11.08 13.87 -25.13
CA SER A 409 -10.53 12.59 -25.59
C SER A 409 -9.42 12.96 -26.58
N ASP A 410 -8.29 12.25 -26.55
CA ASP A 410 -7.08 12.45 -27.36
C ASP A 410 -5.99 13.27 -26.67
N GLY A 411 -5.16 12.57 -25.89
CA GLY A 411 -3.90 13.05 -25.33
C GLY A 411 -2.75 12.06 -25.59
N PRO A 412 -1.47 12.48 -25.52
CA PRO A 412 -0.32 11.84 -26.17
C PRO A 412 0.13 10.50 -25.56
N PHE A 413 -0.55 10.05 -24.51
CA PHE A 413 -0.26 8.81 -23.82
C PHE A 413 -0.86 7.58 -24.57
N ALA A 414 -1.93 7.79 -25.34
CA ALA A 414 -2.55 6.75 -26.17
C ALA A 414 -1.71 6.42 -27.42
N SER A 415 -1.12 7.45 -28.04
CA SER A 415 -0.24 7.29 -29.21
C SER A 415 1.12 6.67 -28.89
N PHE A 416 1.59 6.78 -27.64
CA PHE A 416 2.82 6.11 -27.19
C PHE A 416 2.62 4.58 -26.97
N LEU A 417 1.44 4.17 -26.49
CA LEU A 417 1.14 2.75 -26.24
C LEU A 417 0.70 1.97 -27.50
N GLU A 418 0.14 2.64 -28.52
CA GLU A 418 -0.14 2.02 -29.83
C GLU A 418 1.14 1.74 -30.64
N GLY A 419 2.25 2.44 -30.36
CA GLY A 419 3.55 2.20 -31.01
C GLY A 419 4.33 0.99 -30.47
N ILE A 420 4.01 0.53 -29.26
CA ILE A 420 4.76 -0.54 -28.58
C ILE A 420 4.17 -1.93 -28.84
N PHE A 421 2.86 -2.02 -29.15
CA PHE A 421 2.19 -3.29 -29.43
C PHE A 421 1.65 -3.35 -30.87
N GLY A 422 2.58 -3.38 -31.83
CA GLY A 422 2.28 -3.65 -33.23
C GLY A 422 1.82 -5.11 -33.45
N ARG A 423 0.69 -5.27 -34.15
CA ARG A 423 0.17 -6.54 -34.66
C ARG A 423 1.26 -7.29 -35.47
N PRO A 424 1.25 -8.65 -35.50
CA PRO A 424 2.20 -9.41 -36.30
C PRO A 424 1.88 -9.22 -37.79
N GLN A 425 2.70 -8.45 -38.50
CA GLN A 425 2.73 -8.50 -39.96
C GLN A 425 3.59 -9.67 -40.41
N VAL A 426 2.93 -10.61 -41.08
CA VAL A 426 3.55 -11.60 -41.95
C VAL A 426 4.31 -10.84 -43.05
N GLN A 427 5.64 -10.96 -43.07
CA GLN A 427 6.46 -10.43 -44.16
C GLN A 427 6.93 -11.58 -45.06
N ASP A 428 6.43 -11.54 -46.28
CA ASP A 428 6.79 -12.37 -47.43
C ASP A 428 8.29 -12.25 -47.75
N HIS A 429 8.95 -13.40 -47.91
CA HIS A 429 10.27 -13.49 -48.50
C HIS A 429 10.15 -13.53 -50.03
N ARG A 430 10.54 -12.44 -50.72
CA ARG A 430 10.94 -12.46 -52.14
C ARG A 430 11.63 -11.15 -52.52
N GLY A 431 12.89 -11.24 -52.94
CA GLY A 431 13.63 -10.10 -53.49
C GLY A 431 15.13 -10.33 -53.53
N ASP A 432 15.58 -11.13 -54.51
CA ASP A 432 16.98 -11.28 -54.91
C ASP A 432 17.62 -9.95 -55.31
N SER A 433 18.81 -9.66 -54.79
CA SER A 433 19.91 -8.98 -55.50
C SER A 433 21.22 -9.08 -54.69
N PRO A 434 22.36 -9.44 -55.31
CA PRO A 434 23.64 -9.57 -54.61
C PRO A 434 24.35 -8.21 -54.44
N PRO A 435 25.04 -7.95 -53.33
CA PRO A 435 25.83 -6.74 -53.19
C PRO A 435 27.16 -6.86 -53.92
N VAL A 436 27.43 -5.87 -54.76
CA VAL A 436 28.70 -5.65 -55.47
C VAL A 436 29.78 -5.22 -54.48
N VAL A 437 30.91 -5.92 -54.51
CA VAL A 437 32.12 -5.63 -53.73
C VAL A 437 32.88 -4.46 -54.38
N GLY A 438 33.07 -3.37 -53.63
CA GLY A 438 34.01 -2.29 -53.96
C GLY A 438 35.25 -2.31 -53.03
N PRO A 439 36.44 -1.90 -53.47
CA PRO A 439 37.68 -2.09 -52.71
C PRO A 439 38.02 -0.93 -51.75
N ARG A 440 38.46 -1.32 -50.54
CA ARG A 440 39.36 -0.69 -49.56
C ARG A 440 39.67 0.83 -49.64
N SER A 441 39.49 1.53 -48.51
CA SER A 441 40.58 2.31 -47.90
C SER A 441 40.38 2.55 -46.38
N THR A 442 41.52 2.58 -45.67
CA THR A 442 41.80 3.09 -44.29
C THR A 442 41.10 2.45 -43.08
N ARG A 443 41.78 1.47 -42.47
CA ARG A 443 41.59 1.06 -41.05
C ARG A 443 42.43 1.96 -40.15
N GLY A 444 41.77 2.83 -39.38
CA GLY A 444 42.27 3.28 -38.07
C GLY A 444 41.62 2.44 -36.96
N PRO A 445 42.16 2.42 -35.72
CA PRO A 445 41.60 1.62 -34.64
C PRO A 445 40.29 2.24 -34.11
N LEU A 446 39.16 1.87 -34.71
CA LEU A 446 37.81 2.16 -34.21
C LEU A 446 37.42 1.11 -33.14
N TRP A 447 37.83 1.32 -31.88
CA TRP A 447 37.32 0.52 -30.74
C TRP A 447 37.23 1.32 -29.43
N THR A 448 37.02 2.64 -29.47
CA THR A 448 36.91 3.46 -28.24
C THR A 448 35.55 4.07 -27.95
N ASP A 449 34.61 4.09 -28.89
CA ASP A 449 33.39 4.84 -28.68
C ASP A 449 32.25 3.88 -28.30
N GLU A 450 32.04 3.74 -26.99
CA GLU A 450 30.78 3.27 -26.43
C GLU A 450 29.61 3.97 -27.16
N PRO A 451 28.58 3.24 -27.60
CA PRO A 451 27.44 3.86 -28.25
C PRO A 451 26.85 4.91 -27.30
N PRO A 452 26.53 6.12 -27.79
CA PRO A 452 26.08 7.21 -26.93
C PRO A 452 24.84 6.77 -26.14
N THR A 453 24.92 6.85 -24.81
CA THR A 453 23.87 6.56 -23.83
C THR A 453 23.05 7.77 -23.34
N PRO A 454 23.00 8.94 -24.04
CA PRO A 454 22.53 10.18 -23.42
C PRO A 454 21.07 10.12 -22.98
N GLU A 455 20.23 9.30 -23.61
CA GLU A 455 18.82 9.14 -23.23
C GLU A 455 18.64 8.40 -21.89
N TYR A 456 19.43 7.37 -21.63
CA TYR A 456 19.37 6.62 -20.36
C TYR A 456 19.90 7.46 -19.20
N ASP A 457 21.04 8.11 -19.41
CA ASP A 457 21.65 8.97 -18.39
C ASP A 457 20.77 10.20 -18.11
N ALA A 458 20.14 10.78 -19.13
CA ALA A 458 19.14 11.85 -18.95
C ALA A 458 17.92 11.38 -18.15
N LEU A 459 17.42 10.17 -18.41
CA LEU A 459 16.28 9.63 -17.67
C LEU A 459 16.64 9.31 -16.22
N LEU A 460 17.85 8.80 -15.96
CA LEU A 460 18.38 8.60 -14.62
C LEU A 460 18.54 9.91 -13.84
N GLU A 461 18.83 11.01 -14.52
CA GLU A 461 18.94 12.34 -13.94
C GLU A 461 17.57 12.97 -13.70
N ASP A 462 16.61 12.87 -14.63
CA ASP A 462 15.20 13.28 -14.39
C ASP A 462 14.61 12.55 -13.17
N LEU A 463 14.84 11.23 -13.06
CA LEU A 463 14.42 10.48 -11.87
C LEU A 463 15.14 10.92 -10.59
N ARG A 464 16.37 11.41 -10.69
CA ARG A 464 17.13 11.93 -9.55
C ARG A 464 16.59 13.28 -9.11
N GLU A 465 16.36 14.20 -10.04
CA GLU A 465 15.75 15.50 -9.79
C GLU A 465 14.38 15.33 -9.12
N ARG A 466 13.54 14.44 -9.67
CA ARG A 466 12.25 14.06 -9.07
C ARG A 466 12.37 13.38 -7.72
N LEU A 467 13.51 12.82 -7.34
CA LEU A 467 13.71 12.31 -5.98
C LEU A 467 14.12 13.43 -5.02
N GLU A 468 14.89 14.42 -5.49
CA GLU A 468 15.36 15.56 -4.70
C GLU A 468 14.28 16.63 -4.44
N GLU A 469 13.23 16.70 -5.27
CA GLU A 469 12.09 17.61 -5.03
C GLU A 469 11.46 17.42 -3.62
N PRO A 470 10.93 18.47 -2.98
CA PRO A 470 10.16 18.32 -1.74
C PRO A 470 8.85 17.55 -1.97
N TYR A 471 8.21 17.10 -0.88
CA TYR A 471 6.88 16.49 -0.98
C TYR A 471 5.85 17.52 -1.49
N THR A 472 4.87 17.05 -2.27
CA THR A 472 3.76 17.88 -2.76
C THR A 472 2.78 18.29 -1.67
N PHE A 473 2.90 17.68 -0.48
CA PHE A 473 2.11 17.95 0.70
C PHE A 473 3.03 18.32 1.86
N GLN A 474 2.48 19.04 2.84
CA GLN A 474 3.22 19.45 4.02
C GLN A 474 3.39 18.27 4.99
N VAL A 475 4.61 18.08 5.47
CA VAL A 475 4.94 17.13 6.54
C VAL A 475 5.11 17.92 7.83
N PHE A 476 4.41 17.54 8.89
CA PHE A 476 4.53 18.20 10.18
C PHE A 476 5.85 17.87 10.88
N ALA A 477 6.42 18.84 11.59
CA ALA A 477 7.68 18.67 12.32
C ALA A 477 7.60 17.53 13.33
N ALA A 478 8.63 16.68 13.33
CA ALA A 478 8.69 15.48 14.17
C ALA A 478 10.13 15.19 14.60
N SER A 479 10.95 16.23 14.76
CA SER A 479 12.31 16.06 15.29
C SER A 479 12.26 15.66 16.77
N GLU A 480 13.36 15.15 17.32
CA GLU A 480 13.41 14.75 18.73
C GLU A 480 13.14 15.94 19.67
N ASP A 481 13.57 17.14 19.26
CA ASP A 481 13.42 18.38 20.03
C ASP A 481 12.11 19.13 19.73
N ASP A 482 11.62 19.10 18.48
CA ASP A 482 10.42 19.82 18.02
C ASP A 482 9.44 18.88 17.31
N ARG A 483 8.60 18.22 18.11
CA ARG A 483 7.44 17.47 17.59
C ARG A 483 6.20 18.35 17.60
N ALA A 484 5.46 18.35 16.49
CA ALA A 484 4.15 18.95 16.43
C ALA A 484 3.12 18.08 17.17
N PHE A 485 2.23 18.75 17.91
CA PHE A 485 1.10 18.13 18.61
C PHE A 485 -0.19 18.86 18.26
N ASP A 486 -1.28 18.13 18.25
CA ASP A 486 -2.62 18.71 18.19
C ASP A 486 -3.58 17.89 19.06
N PHE A 487 -4.71 18.49 19.45
CA PHE A 487 -5.73 17.86 20.27
C PHE A 487 -7.05 17.80 19.51
N GLY A 488 -7.82 16.76 19.79
CA GLY A 488 -9.11 16.59 19.14
C GLY A 488 -10.02 15.61 19.86
N LEU A 489 -11.11 15.31 19.19
CA LEU A 489 -12.14 14.37 19.59
C LEU A 489 -12.31 13.33 18.48
N PHE A 490 -12.17 12.07 18.83
CA PHE A 490 -12.51 10.95 17.96
C PHE A 490 -13.94 10.48 18.27
N VAL A 491 -14.85 10.72 17.32
CA VAL A 491 -16.27 10.34 17.40
C VAL A 491 -16.50 9.09 16.57
N SER A 492 -16.91 8.00 17.21
CA SER A 492 -17.27 6.75 16.54
C SER A 492 -18.78 6.67 16.32
N TYR A 493 -19.20 6.62 15.06
CA TYR A 493 -20.56 6.32 14.63
C TYR A 493 -20.70 4.81 14.45
N ARG A 494 -21.65 4.19 15.14
CA ARG A 494 -22.00 2.78 14.97
C ARG A 494 -23.23 2.66 14.10
N GLN A 495 -23.11 1.85 13.06
CA GLN A 495 -24.20 1.43 12.22
C GLN A 495 -24.62 0.01 12.61
N ARG A 496 -25.90 -0.18 12.93
CA ARG A 496 -26.51 -1.45 13.29
C ARG A 496 -27.36 -1.95 12.12
N TRP A 497 -27.03 -3.13 11.62
CA TRP A 497 -27.70 -3.80 10.52
C TRP A 497 -28.54 -4.95 11.08
N GLU A 498 -29.85 -4.75 11.13
CA GLU A 498 -30.81 -5.75 11.57
C GLU A 498 -31.41 -6.48 10.36
N PRO A 499 -31.26 -7.80 10.25
CA PRO A 499 -31.90 -8.54 9.18
C PRO A 499 -33.43 -8.54 9.37
N ARG A 500 -34.18 -8.26 8.30
CA ARG A 500 -35.65 -8.24 8.31
C ARG A 500 -36.28 -9.45 7.62
N GLY A 501 -35.61 -10.00 6.61
CA GLY A 501 -36.09 -11.14 5.84
C GLY A 501 -35.49 -11.18 4.44
N HIS A 502 -35.98 -12.10 3.62
CA HIS A 502 -35.58 -12.22 2.22
C HIS A 502 -36.67 -11.70 1.28
N GLN A 503 -36.28 -11.31 0.08
CA GLN A 503 -37.19 -10.97 -1.00
C GLN A 503 -36.70 -11.54 -2.33
N ALA A 504 -37.63 -11.86 -3.23
CA ALA A 504 -37.29 -12.18 -4.61
C ALA A 504 -36.83 -10.90 -5.33
N GLY A 505 -35.62 -10.95 -5.88
CA GLY A 505 -34.99 -9.89 -6.65
C GLY A 505 -35.35 -9.95 -8.13
N ALA A 506 -34.37 -9.71 -8.99
CA ALA A 506 -34.59 -9.75 -10.43
C ALA A 506 -34.81 -11.20 -10.92
N LEU A 507 -35.71 -11.38 -11.89
CA LEU A 507 -35.85 -12.65 -12.61
C LEU A 507 -34.60 -12.87 -13.47
N VAL A 508 -33.85 -13.93 -13.17
CA VAL A 508 -32.62 -14.33 -13.87
C VAL A 508 -32.96 -15.17 -15.10
N LYS A 509 -33.85 -16.16 -14.95
CA LYS A 509 -34.20 -17.08 -16.05
C LYS A 509 -35.58 -17.71 -15.88
N THR A 510 -36.20 -18.04 -17.00
CA THR A 510 -37.44 -18.83 -17.06
C THR A 510 -37.16 -20.12 -17.84
N VAL A 511 -37.56 -21.25 -17.28
CA VAL A 511 -37.46 -22.57 -17.93
C VAL A 511 -38.82 -23.27 -17.88
N THR A 512 -39.42 -23.49 -19.04
CA THR A 512 -40.65 -24.27 -19.16
C THR A 512 -40.30 -25.74 -19.42
N LEU A 513 -40.81 -26.64 -18.60
CA LEU A 513 -40.68 -28.09 -18.78
C LEU A 513 -42.01 -28.69 -19.21
N ALA A 514 -41.98 -29.47 -20.29
CA ALA A 514 -43.08 -30.34 -20.67
C ALA A 514 -43.32 -31.44 -19.60
N PRO A 515 -44.47 -32.15 -19.64
CA PRO A 515 -44.72 -33.23 -18.70
C PRO A 515 -43.60 -34.28 -18.70
N ARG A 516 -43.10 -34.65 -17.51
CA ARG A 516 -41.95 -35.54 -17.29
C ARG A 516 -40.62 -35.09 -17.93
N GLU A 517 -40.52 -33.86 -18.43
CA GLU A 517 -39.26 -33.35 -18.94
C GLU A 517 -38.28 -33.08 -17.79
N GLU A 518 -37.03 -33.47 -18.00
CA GLU A 518 -35.93 -33.23 -17.08
C GLU A 518 -34.90 -32.33 -17.77
N ARG A 519 -34.41 -31.30 -17.06
CA ARG A 519 -33.32 -30.45 -17.55
C ARG A 519 -32.29 -30.20 -16.45
N THR A 520 -31.03 -30.25 -16.84
CA THR A 520 -29.91 -29.77 -16.01
C THR A 520 -29.76 -28.25 -16.18
N TYR A 521 -29.43 -27.56 -15.10
CA TYR A 521 -29.10 -26.14 -15.10
C TYR A 521 -27.81 -25.92 -14.31
N THR A 522 -27.03 -24.93 -14.73
CA THR A 522 -25.85 -24.48 -13.98
C THR A 522 -26.05 -23.03 -13.55
N THR A 523 -25.91 -22.78 -12.26
CA THR A 523 -25.93 -21.44 -11.68
C THR A 523 -24.49 -20.94 -11.65
N ARG A 524 -24.23 -19.80 -12.31
CA ARG A 524 -22.94 -19.13 -12.37
C ARG A 524 -23.04 -17.78 -11.68
N THR A 525 -22.32 -17.60 -10.58
CA THR A 525 -22.14 -16.29 -9.94
C THR A 525 -20.85 -15.65 -10.44
N THR A 526 -20.97 -14.47 -11.08
CA THR A 526 -19.80 -13.71 -11.53
C THR A 526 -19.45 -12.64 -10.51
N PHE A 527 -18.19 -12.65 -10.06
CA PHE A 527 -17.63 -11.61 -9.18
C PHE A 527 -16.63 -10.77 -9.98
N LYS A 528 -16.98 -9.52 -10.33
CA LYS A 528 -16.00 -8.57 -10.86
C LYS A 528 -15.23 -7.95 -9.71
N ARG A 529 -14.02 -8.45 -9.43
CA ARG A 529 -13.14 -7.90 -8.39
C ARG A 529 -12.17 -6.88 -9.00
N SER A 530 -12.25 -5.62 -8.58
CA SER A 530 -11.20 -4.63 -8.88
C SER A 530 -9.97 -4.96 -8.03
N SER A 531 -8.81 -5.05 -8.67
CA SER A 531 -7.64 -5.79 -8.17
C SER A 531 -6.65 -4.99 -7.32
N SER A 532 -6.93 -3.75 -6.91
CA SER A 532 -5.85 -2.88 -6.42
C SER A 532 -5.51 -2.92 -4.92
N SER A 533 -6.31 -3.52 -4.02
CA SER A 533 -5.96 -3.45 -2.58
C SER A 533 -6.35 -4.61 -1.65
N VAL A 534 -7.07 -5.63 -2.09
CA VAL A 534 -7.74 -6.59 -1.18
C VAL A 534 -7.21 -8.04 -1.26
N GLN A 535 -6.09 -8.27 -1.94
CA GLN A 535 -5.62 -9.64 -2.24
C GLN A 535 -4.68 -10.26 -1.21
N ALA A 536 -3.99 -9.48 -0.36
CA ALA A 536 -3.04 -10.05 0.61
C ALA A 536 -3.70 -10.77 1.81
N THR A 537 -4.96 -10.48 2.15
CA THR A 537 -5.62 -10.99 3.36
C THR A 537 -6.68 -12.07 3.12
N ASN A 538 -7.04 -12.38 1.86
CA ASN A 538 -8.20 -13.23 1.56
C ASN A 538 -7.88 -14.64 1.04
N LEU A 539 -6.63 -14.93 0.68
CA LEU A 539 -6.23 -16.26 0.19
C LEU A 539 -6.23 -17.35 1.27
N GLU A 540 -6.32 -16.99 2.57
CA GLU A 540 -6.36 -17.97 3.67
C GLU A 540 -7.77 -18.23 4.24
N ARG A 541 -8.83 -17.58 3.71
CA ARG A 541 -10.19 -17.62 4.33
C ARG A 541 -11.31 -18.26 3.50
N SER A 542 -11.04 -18.77 2.29
CA SER A 542 -12.08 -19.15 1.33
C SER A 542 -12.83 -20.47 1.60
N ASP A 543 -12.41 -21.33 2.53
CA ASP A 543 -12.93 -22.70 2.59
C ASP A 543 -14.03 -22.95 3.65
N ARG A 544 -14.97 -22.02 3.86
CA ARG A 544 -16.11 -22.25 4.79
C ARG A 544 -17.46 -21.69 4.32
N THR A 545 -18.37 -22.64 4.04
CA THR A 545 -19.86 -22.68 4.07
C THR A 545 -20.66 -21.41 3.69
N GLU A 546 -21.53 -21.60 2.70
CA GLU A 546 -22.53 -20.70 2.07
C GLU A 546 -23.32 -19.78 3.03
N THR A 547 -23.62 -20.22 4.27
CA THR A 547 -24.38 -19.41 5.23
C THR A 547 -23.57 -18.26 5.86
N GLN A 548 -22.23 -18.30 5.78
CA GLN A 548 -21.37 -17.18 6.21
C GLN A 548 -21.27 -16.07 5.16
N ASP A 549 -21.67 -16.34 3.91
CA ASP A 549 -21.37 -15.44 2.80
C ASP A 549 -22.24 -14.17 2.81
N THR A 550 -23.45 -14.20 3.36
CA THR A 550 -24.26 -12.97 3.45
C THR A 550 -23.71 -11.96 4.48
N TYR A 551 -23.08 -12.42 5.57
CA TYR A 551 -22.36 -11.50 6.47
C TYR A 551 -21.11 -10.96 5.82
N ARG A 552 -20.40 -11.79 5.06
CA ARG A 552 -19.23 -11.36 4.31
C ARG A 552 -19.63 -10.29 3.30
N SER A 553 -20.73 -10.47 2.56
CA SER A 553 -21.22 -9.43 1.65
C SER A 553 -21.57 -8.12 2.36
N ALA A 554 -22.21 -8.14 3.54
CA ALA A 554 -22.48 -6.93 4.32
C ALA A 554 -21.18 -6.29 4.88
N ALA A 555 -20.22 -7.10 5.34
CA ALA A 555 -18.93 -6.63 5.81
C ALA A 555 -18.06 -6.08 4.66
N ASP A 556 -18.11 -6.68 3.48
CA ASP A 556 -17.43 -6.27 2.26
C ASP A 556 -18.01 -4.96 1.74
N LEU A 557 -19.34 -4.79 1.81
CA LEU A 557 -20.02 -3.53 1.53
C LEU A 557 -19.52 -2.42 2.45
N VAL A 558 -19.51 -2.68 3.76
CA VAL A 558 -19.02 -1.71 4.74
C VAL A 558 -17.53 -1.43 4.55
N ALA A 559 -16.72 -2.44 4.24
CA ALA A 559 -15.29 -2.27 3.96
C ALA A 559 -15.06 -1.45 2.68
N ALA A 560 -15.84 -1.70 1.62
CA ALA A 560 -15.82 -0.93 0.39
C ALA A 560 -16.23 0.53 0.66
N THR A 561 -17.30 0.75 1.42
CA THR A 561 -17.70 2.09 1.88
C THR A 561 -16.57 2.75 2.66
N LYS A 562 -16.02 2.10 3.69
CA LYS A 562 -14.89 2.63 4.48
C LYS A 562 -13.73 3.05 3.58
N SER A 563 -13.33 2.20 2.63
CA SER A 563 -12.25 2.52 1.68
C SER A 563 -12.59 3.69 0.77
N SER A 564 -13.83 3.78 0.25
CA SER A 564 -14.29 4.86 -0.63
C SER A 564 -14.37 6.21 0.07
N LEU A 565 -14.66 6.19 1.36
CA LEU A 565 -14.76 7.36 2.22
C LEU A 565 -13.42 7.71 2.90
N GLY A 566 -12.34 7.00 2.57
CA GLY A 566 -11.00 7.24 3.09
C GLY A 566 -10.78 6.83 4.55
N PHE A 567 -11.62 5.97 5.13
CA PHE A 567 -11.40 5.35 6.44
C PHE A 567 -10.49 4.12 6.28
N GLU A 568 -9.22 4.26 6.61
CA GLU A 568 -8.25 3.14 6.52
C GLU A 568 -8.46 2.11 7.63
N VAL A 569 -8.89 0.89 7.28
CA VAL A 569 -8.97 -0.21 8.24
C VAL A 569 -7.56 -0.66 8.63
N THR A 570 -7.18 -0.49 9.90
CA THR A 570 -5.89 -0.99 10.41
C THR A 570 -6.02 -2.46 10.83
N ASN A 571 -4.99 -3.28 10.54
CA ASN A 571 -5.02 -4.75 10.66
C ASN A 571 -5.27 -5.30 12.07
N GLU A 572 -5.27 -4.48 13.13
CA GLU A 572 -5.53 -4.90 14.51
C GLU A 572 -7.00 -4.78 14.95
N GLY A 573 -7.93 -4.49 14.03
CA GLY A 573 -9.34 -4.31 14.37
C GLY A 573 -9.67 -2.94 14.97
N SER A 574 -8.72 -2.02 14.98
CA SER A 574 -8.93 -0.61 15.32
C SER A 574 -9.63 0.15 14.18
N VAL A 575 -10.58 1.00 14.56
CA VAL A 575 -11.39 1.82 13.65
C VAL A 575 -10.49 2.86 12.98
N GLY A 576 -10.38 2.78 11.65
CA GLY A 576 -9.69 3.76 10.83
C GLY A 576 -10.22 5.18 10.96
N ILE A 577 -9.32 6.15 10.81
CA ILE A 577 -9.65 7.57 10.72
C ILE A 577 -10.01 7.86 9.26
N GLY A 578 -11.19 8.41 9.01
CA GLY A 578 -11.63 8.82 7.68
C GLY A 578 -11.10 10.19 7.27
N GLU A 579 -10.69 10.34 6.00
CA GLU A 579 -10.46 11.64 5.34
C GLU A 579 -11.79 12.35 5.00
N LEU A 580 -12.65 12.59 6.00
CA LEU A 580 -13.83 13.43 5.85
C LEU A 580 -13.45 14.90 6.14
N PHE A 581 -12.73 15.49 5.21
CA PHE A 581 -12.51 16.93 5.14
C PHE A 581 -13.04 17.43 3.81
N SER A 582 -14.17 18.13 3.83
CA SER A 582 -14.48 19.13 2.80
C SER A 582 -13.30 20.11 2.74
N ALA A 583 -12.83 20.41 1.54
CA ALA A 583 -11.61 21.17 1.27
C ALA A 583 -11.62 22.67 1.68
N ASP A 584 -12.42 23.08 2.68
CA ASP A 584 -12.49 24.44 3.25
C ASP A 584 -12.55 24.36 4.80
N GLY A 585 -11.46 23.89 5.42
CA GLY A 585 -11.38 23.59 6.86
C GLY A 585 -11.61 24.79 7.79
N SER A 586 -11.12 25.98 7.42
CA SER A 586 -11.18 27.16 8.28
C SER A 586 -12.61 27.72 8.48
N ALA A 587 -13.56 27.30 7.64
CA ALA A 587 -14.95 27.75 7.67
C ALA A 587 -15.89 26.82 8.49
N ARG A 588 -15.38 25.74 9.11
CA ARG A 588 -16.23 24.69 9.70
C ARG A 588 -16.22 24.55 11.21
N LEU A 589 -15.23 25.09 11.94
CA LEU A 589 -15.42 25.35 13.37
C LEU A 589 -16.51 26.42 13.62
N THR A 590 -16.85 27.20 12.57
CA THR A 590 -17.93 28.21 12.57
C THR A 590 -19.32 27.66 12.22
N GLN A 591 -19.42 26.44 11.70
CA GLN A 591 -20.69 25.76 11.37
C GLN A 591 -21.15 24.97 12.61
N THR A 592 -22.43 25.07 12.98
CA THR A 592 -22.97 24.43 14.19
C THR A 592 -22.70 22.92 14.17
N THR A 593 -22.14 22.35 15.24
CA THR A 593 -21.78 20.93 15.38
C THR A 593 -22.91 19.95 15.01
N GLU A 594 -24.17 20.37 15.18
CA GLU A 594 -25.37 19.67 14.72
C GLU A 594 -25.38 19.42 13.19
N GLN A 595 -25.08 20.44 12.38
CA GLN A 595 -25.04 20.34 10.92
C GLN A 595 -23.92 19.40 10.46
N SER A 596 -22.73 19.50 11.09
CA SER A 596 -21.61 18.60 10.78
C SER A 596 -21.93 17.13 11.07
N SER A 597 -22.64 16.85 12.18
CA SER A 597 -23.12 15.49 12.48
C SER A 597 -24.13 14.99 11.43
N GLN A 598 -25.07 15.85 11.00
CA GLN A 598 -26.04 15.53 9.95
C GLN A 598 -25.36 15.24 8.61
N GLU A 599 -24.43 16.10 8.18
CA GLU A 599 -23.64 15.89 6.95
C GLU A 599 -22.84 14.58 7.01
N THR A 600 -22.21 14.28 8.15
CA THR A 600 -21.43 13.05 8.34
C THR A 600 -22.30 11.80 8.20
N ARG A 601 -23.46 11.76 8.86
CA ARG A 601 -24.40 10.64 8.75
C ARG A 601 -24.95 10.51 7.33
N GLN A 602 -25.32 11.63 6.71
CA GLN A 602 -25.76 11.63 5.31
C GLN A 602 -24.71 11.02 4.39
N PHE A 603 -23.45 11.40 4.56
CA PHE A 603 -22.34 10.89 3.76
C PHE A 603 -22.06 9.39 3.99
N VAL A 604 -22.13 8.93 5.24
CA VAL A 604 -22.03 7.49 5.57
C VAL A 604 -23.15 6.72 4.88
N ARG A 605 -24.39 7.20 4.93
CA ARG A 605 -25.55 6.58 4.26
C ARG A 605 -25.39 6.52 2.76
N GLU A 606 -25.02 7.64 2.15
CA GLU A 606 -24.83 7.71 0.71
C GLU A 606 -23.71 6.76 0.27
N GLY A 607 -22.62 6.68 1.04
CA GLY A 607 -21.54 5.72 0.82
C GLY A 607 -21.99 4.26 0.91
N VAL A 608 -22.82 3.90 1.89
CA VAL A 608 -23.38 2.54 2.01
C VAL A 608 -24.35 2.25 0.88
N ARG A 609 -25.22 3.21 0.51
CA ARG A 609 -26.18 3.05 -0.59
C ARG A 609 -25.47 2.88 -1.94
N ARG A 610 -24.43 3.67 -2.18
CA ARG A 610 -23.59 3.56 -3.38
C ARG A 610 -22.87 2.22 -3.42
N ALA A 611 -22.27 1.79 -2.31
CA ALA A 611 -21.62 0.49 -2.22
C ALA A 611 -22.62 -0.67 -2.43
N ALA A 612 -23.82 -0.59 -1.85
CA ALA A 612 -24.88 -1.57 -2.05
C ALA A 612 -25.32 -1.65 -3.51
N GLN A 613 -25.46 -0.50 -4.18
CA GLN A 613 -25.78 -0.44 -5.61
C GLN A 613 -24.63 -0.99 -6.47
N GLU A 614 -23.37 -0.68 -6.12
CA GLU A 614 -22.19 -1.19 -6.80
C GLU A 614 -22.06 -2.71 -6.64
N ALA A 615 -22.24 -3.24 -5.43
CA ALA A 615 -22.29 -4.69 -5.18
C ALA A 615 -23.41 -5.35 -5.97
N ARG A 616 -24.61 -4.75 -6.01
CA ARG A 616 -25.73 -5.27 -6.81
C ARG A 616 -25.43 -5.28 -8.32
N SER A 617 -24.68 -4.30 -8.81
CA SER A 617 -24.27 -4.26 -10.23
C SER A 617 -23.08 -5.14 -10.57
N SER A 618 -22.21 -5.44 -9.59
CA SER A 618 -21.01 -6.27 -9.79
C SER A 618 -21.27 -7.75 -9.53
N MET A 619 -22.18 -8.08 -8.62
CA MET A 619 -22.67 -9.44 -8.36
C MET A 619 -23.86 -9.70 -9.28
N ARG A 620 -23.58 -10.30 -10.44
CA ARG A 620 -24.64 -10.77 -11.35
C ARG A 620 -24.61 -12.30 -11.39
N THR A 621 -25.72 -12.89 -10.97
CA THR A 621 -25.97 -14.34 -11.11
C THR A 621 -26.57 -14.61 -12.48
N GLU A 622 -25.95 -15.50 -13.24
CA GLU A 622 -26.41 -15.96 -14.55
C GLU A 622 -26.69 -17.46 -14.48
N VAL A 623 -27.87 -17.89 -14.91
CA VAL A 623 -28.21 -19.32 -14.99
C VAL A 623 -28.04 -19.77 -16.44
N THR A 624 -27.00 -20.52 -16.73
CA THR A 624 -26.73 -21.02 -18.10
C THR A 624 -27.22 -22.46 -18.21
N THR A 625 -27.62 -22.87 -19.41
CA THR A 625 -28.09 -24.25 -19.70
C THR A 625 -27.13 -24.98 -20.64
N THR A 626 -25.90 -24.47 -20.81
CA THR A 626 -24.88 -24.98 -21.74
C THR A 626 -23.49 -24.86 -21.12
N GLU A 627 -22.66 -25.88 -21.32
CA GLU A 627 -21.29 -25.98 -20.78
C GLU A 627 -20.36 -24.96 -21.44
N SER A 628 -19.63 -24.17 -20.65
CA SER A 628 -18.47 -23.39 -21.14
C SER A 628 -17.47 -23.11 -20.02
N SER A 629 -16.17 -23.04 -20.37
CA SER A 629 -15.05 -23.02 -19.43
C SER A 629 -14.45 -21.62 -19.23
N GLU A 630 -14.44 -21.12 -17.99
CA GLU A 630 -13.68 -19.96 -17.48
C GLU A 630 -13.80 -19.95 -15.93
N VAL A 631 -13.03 -19.15 -15.17
CA VAL A 631 -12.90 -19.24 -13.70
C VAL A 631 -14.14 -18.67 -12.96
N PHE A 632 -15.00 -19.55 -12.42
CA PHE A 632 -16.21 -19.21 -11.64
C PHE A 632 -16.48 -20.23 -10.52
N THR A 633 -17.36 -19.86 -9.57
CA THR A 633 -18.05 -20.84 -8.72
C THR A 633 -19.24 -21.37 -9.50
N GLU A 634 -19.22 -22.66 -9.83
CA GLU A 634 -20.27 -23.33 -10.61
C GLU A 634 -21.03 -24.32 -9.72
N GLU A 635 -22.34 -24.13 -9.60
CA GLU A 635 -23.25 -25.10 -8.97
C GLU A 635 -24.16 -25.70 -10.05
N SER A 636 -24.17 -27.02 -10.16
CA SER A 636 -25.02 -27.75 -11.11
C SER A 636 -26.20 -28.40 -10.39
N GLY A 637 -27.39 -28.28 -10.96
CA GLY A 637 -28.63 -28.85 -10.44
C GLY A 637 -29.48 -29.50 -11.54
N LYS A 638 -30.40 -30.37 -11.15
CA LYS A 638 -31.37 -31.01 -12.04
C LYS A 638 -32.78 -30.60 -11.64
N ILE A 639 -33.55 -30.03 -12.57
CA ILE A 639 -34.99 -29.78 -12.42
C ILE A 639 -35.78 -30.83 -13.22
N VAL A 640 -36.86 -31.32 -12.61
CA VAL A 640 -37.77 -32.31 -13.21
C VAL A 640 -39.19 -31.80 -13.09
N ASN A 641 -40.00 -31.95 -14.14
CA ASN A 641 -41.44 -31.75 -14.02
C ASN A 641 -42.10 -33.04 -13.50
N PRO A 642 -42.59 -33.08 -12.25
CA PRO A 642 -43.23 -34.29 -11.71
C PRO A 642 -44.63 -34.52 -12.29
N ASN A 643 -45.25 -33.51 -12.92
CA ASN A 643 -46.58 -33.64 -13.48
C ASN A 643 -46.55 -34.43 -14.80
N GLU A 644 -47.53 -35.33 -14.95
CA GLU A 644 -47.68 -36.17 -16.14
C GLU A 644 -48.47 -35.51 -17.28
N GLU A 645 -49.17 -34.42 -16.98
CA GLU A 645 -50.12 -33.80 -17.91
C GLU A 645 -49.96 -32.28 -18.04
N LEU A 646 -49.56 -31.60 -16.97
CA LEU A 646 -49.39 -30.15 -16.93
C LEU A 646 -47.92 -29.78 -17.20
N PRO A 647 -47.64 -28.79 -18.06
CA PRO A 647 -46.31 -28.20 -18.14
C PRO A 647 -46.04 -27.39 -16.87
N VAL A 648 -44.79 -27.31 -16.44
CA VAL A 648 -44.39 -26.49 -15.29
C VAL A 648 -43.37 -25.47 -15.73
N THR A 649 -43.60 -24.21 -15.37
CA THR A 649 -42.67 -23.11 -15.63
C THR A 649 -41.90 -22.81 -14.36
N TYR A 650 -40.59 -23.03 -14.38
CA TYR A 650 -39.68 -22.66 -13.30
C TYR A 650 -39.13 -21.25 -13.56
N LEU A 651 -39.36 -20.34 -12.62
CA LEU A 651 -38.85 -18.97 -12.60
C LEU A 651 -37.73 -18.86 -11.58
N PHE A 652 -36.54 -18.50 -12.05
CA PHE A 652 -35.34 -18.33 -11.22
C PHE A 652 -35.19 -16.84 -10.90
N TYR A 653 -35.37 -16.48 -9.64
CA TYR A 653 -35.12 -15.14 -9.12
C TYR A 653 -33.79 -15.09 -8.37
N GLU A 654 -33.14 -13.93 -8.39
CA GLU A 654 -32.04 -13.64 -7.47
C GLU A 654 -32.61 -13.49 -6.05
N LEU A 655 -32.09 -14.24 -5.08
CA LEU A 655 -32.51 -14.07 -3.69
C LEU A 655 -31.78 -12.86 -3.10
N GLN A 656 -32.55 -11.90 -2.58
CA GLN A 656 -32.01 -10.69 -1.96
C GLN A 656 -32.39 -10.64 -0.49
N ARG A 657 -31.48 -10.13 0.34
CA ARG A 657 -31.70 -9.98 1.77
C ARG A 657 -31.93 -8.53 2.14
N ARG A 658 -32.94 -8.30 2.99
CA ARG A 658 -33.32 -6.97 3.47
C ARG A 658 -32.71 -6.73 4.85
N PHE A 659 -31.96 -5.65 4.97
CA PHE A 659 -31.41 -5.17 6.23
C PHE A 659 -32.04 -3.84 6.57
N ARG A 660 -32.48 -3.69 7.81
CA ARG A 660 -32.77 -2.39 8.39
C ARG A 660 -31.48 -1.85 8.99
N VAL A 661 -31.05 -0.70 8.50
CA VAL A 661 -29.80 -0.07 8.87
C VAL A 661 -30.12 1.18 9.67
N SER A 662 -29.55 1.28 10.86
CA SER A 662 -29.67 2.45 11.74
C SER A 662 -28.27 2.89 12.17
N GLU A 663 -28.07 4.18 12.40
CA GLU A 663 -26.74 4.74 12.61
C GLU A 663 -26.75 5.85 13.63
N ARG A 664 -25.79 5.78 14.56
CA ARG A 664 -25.77 6.61 15.76
C ARG A 664 -24.36 6.84 16.23
N ILE A 665 -24.14 7.91 16.99
CA ILE A 665 -22.90 8.06 17.76
C ILE A 665 -22.88 7.01 18.86
N HIS A 666 -21.83 6.19 18.85
CA HIS A 666 -21.58 5.16 19.86
C HIS A 666 -20.54 5.60 20.87
N ARG A 667 -19.51 6.34 20.44
CA ARG A 667 -18.38 6.69 21.31
C ARG A 667 -17.84 8.08 20.99
N ALA A 668 -17.52 8.86 22.01
CA ALA A 668 -16.77 10.11 21.88
C ALA A 668 -15.53 10.02 22.78
N MET A 669 -14.34 10.16 22.18
CA MET A 669 -13.05 9.94 22.86
C MET A 669 -12.09 11.12 22.66
N PRO A 670 -11.57 11.72 23.74
CA PRO A 670 -10.51 12.73 23.62
C PRO A 670 -9.24 12.08 23.07
N VAL A 671 -8.59 12.74 22.10
CA VAL A 671 -7.38 12.23 21.46
C VAL A 671 -6.30 13.30 21.38
N VAL A 672 -5.05 12.85 21.42
CA VAL A 672 -3.88 13.65 21.09
C VAL A 672 -3.27 13.12 19.80
N MET A 673 -2.88 14.03 18.92
CA MET A 673 -2.23 13.76 17.65
C MET A 673 -0.76 14.13 17.81
N VAL A 674 0.13 13.20 17.47
CA VAL A 674 1.58 13.36 17.63
C VAL A 674 2.25 13.11 16.29
N ALA A 675 3.00 14.09 15.79
CA ALA A 675 3.69 13.96 14.52
C ALA A 675 4.83 12.93 14.63
N ARG A 676 4.88 12.03 13.64
CA ARG A 676 5.93 11.03 13.46
C ARG A 676 6.89 11.47 12.37
N ALA A 677 8.16 11.08 12.51
CA ALA A 677 9.20 11.41 11.54
C ALA A 677 8.93 10.72 10.21
N VAL A 678 8.92 11.51 9.14
CA VAL A 678 8.89 11.03 7.76
C VAL A 678 10.27 11.29 7.17
N PRO A 679 10.91 10.31 6.51
CA PRO A 679 12.21 10.53 5.89
C PRO A 679 12.09 11.65 4.85
N ARG A 680 13.12 12.47 4.72
CA ARG A 680 13.17 13.42 3.60
C ARG A 680 13.30 12.66 2.27
N PRO A 681 12.88 13.24 1.14
CA PRO A 681 12.93 12.56 -0.16
C PRO A 681 14.32 12.00 -0.54
N ASP A 682 15.39 12.71 -0.18
CA ASP A 682 16.79 12.31 -0.34
C ASP A 682 17.19 11.12 0.56
N GLN A 683 16.58 11.01 1.73
CA GLN A 683 16.82 9.93 2.70
C GLN A 683 16.16 8.60 2.31
N ILE A 684 15.26 8.57 1.33
CA ILE A 684 14.69 7.34 0.75
C ILE A 684 15.75 6.68 -0.13
N THR A 685 16.78 6.11 0.49
CA THR A 685 17.93 5.48 -0.15
C THR A 685 17.72 3.98 -0.38
N ARG A 686 18.64 3.31 -1.11
CA ARG A 686 18.64 1.84 -1.22
C ARG A 686 18.72 1.17 0.16
N ALA A 687 19.49 1.75 1.08
CA ALA A 687 19.60 1.26 2.45
C ALA A 687 18.28 1.38 3.21
N TRP A 688 17.55 2.49 3.04
CA TRP A 688 16.22 2.66 3.64
C TRP A 688 15.22 1.63 3.11
N LEU A 689 15.21 1.39 1.79
CA LEU A 689 14.37 0.36 1.16
C LEU A 689 14.73 -1.05 1.64
N PHE A 690 16.02 -1.32 1.84
CA PHE A 690 16.49 -2.60 2.35
C PHE A 690 16.04 -2.81 3.81
N ALA A 691 16.23 -1.81 4.67
CA ALA A 691 15.86 -1.87 6.09
C ALA A 691 14.35 -2.15 6.29
N HIS A 692 13.49 -1.57 5.46
CA HIS A 692 12.04 -1.73 5.56
C HIS A 692 11.46 -2.72 4.54
N GLY A 693 12.30 -3.42 3.77
CA GLY A 693 11.87 -4.13 2.56
C GLY A 693 10.85 -5.24 2.81
N TRP A 694 10.91 -5.91 3.96
CA TRP A 694 9.92 -6.93 4.33
C TRP A 694 8.52 -6.35 4.61
N ILE A 695 8.45 -5.13 5.15
CA ILE A 695 7.20 -4.39 5.38
C ILE A 695 6.68 -3.85 4.04
N LEU A 696 7.57 -3.19 3.29
CA LEU A 696 7.24 -2.59 1.99
C LEU A 696 6.69 -3.63 1.02
N ARG A 697 7.26 -4.86 1.00
CA ARG A 697 6.78 -5.96 0.16
C ARG A 697 5.33 -6.34 0.44
N ARG A 698 4.85 -6.21 1.68
CA ARG A 698 3.47 -6.51 2.08
C ARG A 698 2.51 -5.36 1.81
N ALA A 699 3.00 -4.12 1.89
CA ALA A 699 2.21 -2.90 1.73
C ALA A 699 2.27 -2.32 0.30
N LEU A 700 2.85 -3.05 -0.65
CA LEU A 700 3.16 -2.55 -1.97
C LEU A 700 1.88 -2.36 -2.80
N LEU A 701 1.68 -1.14 -3.32
CA LEU A 701 0.44 -0.77 -4.02
C LEU A 701 0.38 -1.26 -5.47
N ASP A 702 1.53 -1.58 -6.06
CA ASP A 702 1.63 -1.91 -7.48
C ASP A 702 2.64 -3.04 -7.71
N GLU A 703 2.11 -4.21 -8.09
CA GLU A 703 2.85 -5.46 -8.22
C GLU A 703 4.09 -5.36 -9.12
N GLN A 704 4.11 -4.42 -10.08
CA GLN A 704 5.28 -4.24 -10.96
C GLN A 704 6.58 -3.93 -10.18
N PHE A 705 6.47 -3.35 -8.98
CA PHE A 705 7.65 -3.04 -8.16
C PHE A 705 8.06 -4.16 -7.19
N ALA A 706 7.35 -5.29 -7.17
CA ALA A 706 7.73 -6.45 -6.37
C ALA A 706 9.05 -7.07 -6.84
N ALA A 707 9.28 -7.14 -8.16
CA ALA A 707 10.52 -7.66 -8.72
C ALA A 707 11.74 -6.75 -8.43
N PRO A 708 11.69 -5.42 -8.68
CA PRO A 708 12.76 -4.49 -8.29
C PRO A 708 13.08 -4.51 -6.78
N LEU A 709 12.06 -4.61 -5.92
CA LEU A 709 12.28 -4.72 -4.48
C LEU A 709 12.95 -6.06 -4.11
N SER A 710 12.54 -7.16 -4.75
CA SER A 710 13.15 -8.48 -4.52
C SER A 710 14.60 -8.52 -4.98
N TYR A 711 14.91 -7.88 -6.12
CA TYR A 711 16.26 -7.69 -6.63
C TYR A 711 17.15 -6.97 -5.61
N LEU A 712 16.67 -5.87 -5.02
CA LEU A 712 17.41 -5.14 -3.97
C LEU A 712 17.68 -5.99 -2.73
N LEU A 713 16.73 -6.85 -2.35
CA LEU A 713 16.83 -7.64 -1.12
C LEU A 713 17.75 -8.87 -1.25
N HIS A 714 17.84 -9.49 -2.43
CA HIS A 714 18.53 -10.77 -2.60
C HIS A 714 19.68 -10.74 -3.62
N ASP A 715 19.53 -10.02 -4.72
CA ASP A 715 20.35 -10.23 -5.92
C ASP A 715 21.36 -9.11 -6.19
N ALA A 716 21.12 -7.90 -5.68
CA ALA A 716 21.90 -6.71 -6.03
C ALA A 716 23.42 -6.89 -5.84
N ALA A 717 23.84 -7.37 -4.66
CA ALA A 717 25.25 -7.60 -4.35
C ALA A 717 25.88 -8.71 -5.24
N GLY A 718 25.12 -9.76 -5.53
CA GLY A 718 25.59 -10.87 -6.37
C GLY A 718 25.78 -10.45 -7.83
N VAL A 719 24.88 -9.62 -8.36
CA VAL A 719 24.98 -9.09 -9.73
C VAL A 719 26.15 -8.13 -9.86
N GLU A 720 26.37 -7.24 -8.89
CA GLU A 720 27.52 -6.32 -8.89
C GLU A 720 28.85 -7.08 -8.85
N ALA A 721 28.97 -8.09 -7.98
CA ALA A 721 30.16 -8.95 -7.92
C ALA A 721 30.40 -9.70 -9.24
N ARG A 722 29.34 -10.26 -9.84
CA ARG A 722 29.42 -10.95 -11.14
C ARG A 722 29.84 -9.99 -12.26
N LEU A 723 29.32 -8.77 -12.27
CA LEU A 723 29.70 -7.74 -13.24
C LEU A 723 31.19 -7.40 -13.13
N GLY A 724 31.71 -7.29 -11.89
CA GLY A 724 33.12 -7.12 -11.61
C GLY A 724 33.98 -8.27 -12.14
N GLN A 725 33.56 -9.52 -11.92
CA GLN A 725 34.25 -10.71 -12.43
C GLN A 725 34.25 -10.76 -13.97
N LEU A 726 33.12 -10.49 -14.61
CA LEU A 726 33.02 -10.44 -16.08
C LEU A 726 33.92 -9.36 -16.67
N ARG A 727 33.99 -8.20 -16.00
CA ARG A 727 34.90 -7.11 -16.40
C ARG A 727 36.36 -7.55 -16.30
N GLN A 728 36.77 -8.14 -15.18
CA GLN A 728 38.13 -8.66 -14.98
C GLN A 728 38.48 -9.75 -16.00
N HIS A 729 37.56 -10.68 -16.28
CA HIS A 729 37.72 -11.73 -17.29
C HIS A 729 37.92 -11.16 -18.70
N ARG A 730 37.05 -10.22 -19.11
CA ARG A 730 37.16 -9.52 -20.39
C ARG A 730 38.50 -8.78 -20.51
N ASP A 731 38.88 -8.02 -19.48
CA ASP A 731 40.12 -7.23 -19.49
C ASP A 731 41.37 -8.14 -19.41
N GLY A 732 41.25 -9.34 -18.82
CA GLY A 732 42.26 -10.39 -18.89
C GLY A 732 42.43 -10.95 -20.31
N LEU A 733 41.33 -11.26 -20.99
CA LEU A 733 41.34 -11.74 -22.38
C LEU A 733 41.86 -10.69 -23.36
N ARG A 734 41.55 -9.39 -23.15
CA ARG A 734 42.14 -8.29 -23.95
C ARG A 734 43.66 -8.30 -23.87
N ARG A 735 44.20 -8.35 -22.65
CA ARG A 735 45.65 -8.43 -22.43
C ARG A 735 46.28 -9.67 -23.08
N LEU A 736 45.59 -10.80 -23.07
CA LEU A 736 46.05 -12.02 -23.75
C LEU A 736 46.07 -11.86 -25.27
N VAL A 737 45.03 -11.26 -25.86
CA VAL A 737 44.95 -10.96 -27.31
C VAL A 737 46.06 -10.00 -27.72
N ASP A 738 46.32 -8.95 -26.94
CA ASP A 738 47.41 -8.00 -27.20
C ASP A 738 48.78 -8.71 -27.15
N ALA A 739 48.99 -9.57 -26.16
CA ALA A 739 50.23 -10.36 -26.04
C ALA A 739 50.43 -11.34 -27.20
N LEU A 740 49.38 -12.07 -27.61
CA LEU A 740 49.43 -13.01 -28.73
C LEU A 740 49.60 -12.28 -30.07
N THR A 741 49.04 -11.09 -30.22
CA THR A 741 49.27 -10.24 -31.40
C THR A 741 50.75 -9.88 -31.52
N GLY A 742 51.39 -9.49 -30.42
CA GLY A 742 52.83 -9.27 -30.36
C GLY A 742 53.66 -10.53 -30.67
N GLU A 743 53.22 -11.71 -30.22
CA GLU A 743 53.87 -12.99 -30.56
C GLU A 743 53.76 -13.30 -32.06
N VAL A 744 52.57 -13.18 -32.66
CA VAL A 744 52.33 -13.40 -34.10
C VAL A 744 53.21 -12.47 -34.94
N GLU A 745 53.30 -11.19 -34.58
CA GLU A 745 54.19 -10.26 -35.28
C GLU A 745 55.66 -10.69 -35.21
N THR A 746 56.10 -11.15 -34.04
CA THR A 746 57.48 -11.60 -33.84
C THR A 746 57.78 -12.86 -34.64
N ARG A 747 56.85 -13.83 -34.67
CA ARG A 747 56.96 -15.06 -35.46
C ARG A 747 56.93 -14.80 -36.96
N SER A 748 56.09 -13.86 -37.40
CA SER A 748 56.01 -13.45 -38.80
C SER A 748 57.33 -12.82 -39.28
N ARG A 749 57.96 -11.99 -38.44
CA ARG A 749 59.30 -11.45 -38.71
C ARG A 749 60.37 -12.55 -38.80
N ASP A 750 60.34 -13.56 -37.93
CA ASP A 750 61.28 -14.70 -37.99
C ASP A 750 61.06 -15.54 -39.26
N ALA A 751 59.81 -15.86 -39.61
CA ALA A 751 59.47 -16.58 -40.84
C ALA A 751 59.95 -15.82 -42.09
N ALA A 752 59.75 -14.50 -42.14
CA ALA A 752 60.25 -13.64 -43.23
C ALA A 752 61.79 -13.64 -43.30
N SER A 753 62.48 -13.57 -42.16
CA SER A 753 63.95 -13.65 -42.09
C SER A 753 64.47 -14.98 -42.62
N ARG A 754 63.83 -16.09 -42.24
CA ARG A 754 64.20 -17.45 -42.69
C ARG A 754 63.87 -17.71 -44.15
N TYR A 755 62.77 -17.16 -44.66
CA TYR A 755 62.47 -17.17 -46.10
C TYR A 755 63.58 -16.47 -46.90
N GLY A 756 64.05 -15.31 -46.42
CA GLY A 756 65.20 -14.62 -47.01
C GLY A 756 66.49 -15.46 -46.96
N ALA A 757 66.70 -16.25 -45.91
CA ALA A 757 67.84 -17.18 -45.81
C ALA A 757 67.71 -18.37 -46.77
N LEU A 758 66.51 -18.93 -46.93
CA LEU A 758 66.21 -19.97 -47.91
C LEU A 758 66.46 -19.46 -49.34
N GLY A 759 66.02 -18.24 -49.67
CA GLY A 759 66.29 -17.61 -50.96
C GLY A 759 67.79 -17.53 -51.24
N ARG A 760 68.59 -17.07 -50.27
CA ARG A 760 70.07 -17.05 -50.38
C ARG A 760 70.66 -18.45 -50.57
N ALA A 761 70.12 -19.47 -49.91
CA ALA A 761 70.59 -20.85 -50.07
C ALA A 761 70.28 -21.43 -51.46
N ILE A 762 69.11 -21.10 -52.02
CA ILE A 762 68.71 -21.48 -53.39
C ILE A 762 69.61 -20.77 -54.41
N ASP A 763 69.87 -19.46 -54.24
CA ASP A 763 70.77 -18.71 -55.11
C ASP A 763 72.19 -19.30 -55.09
N LEU A 764 72.70 -19.63 -53.90
CA LEU A 764 74.00 -20.30 -53.75
C LEU A 764 74.03 -21.66 -54.46
N ARG A 765 72.97 -22.46 -54.38
CA ARG A 765 72.87 -23.72 -55.14
C ARG A 765 72.88 -23.47 -56.64
N LEU A 766 72.09 -22.51 -57.13
CA LEU A 766 72.06 -22.17 -58.56
C LEU A 766 73.43 -21.73 -59.06
N THR A 767 74.17 -20.93 -58.28
CA THR A 767 75.55 -20.54 -58.60
C THR A 767 76.56 -21.69 -58.55
N ALA A 768 76.39 -22.64 -57.61
CA ALA A 768 77.23 -23.83 -57.55
C ALA A 768 76.95 -24.81 -58.71
N THR A 769 75.71 -24.87 -59.18
CA THR A 769 75.31 -25.73 -60.31
C THR A 769 75.70 -25.13 -61.66
N SER A 770 75.75 -23.80 -61.79
CA SER A 770 76.25 -23.12 -62.99
C SER A 770 77.78 -23.06 -63.08
N ALA A 771 78.49 -23.16 -61.95
CA ALA A 771 79.95 -23.29 -61.91
C ALA A 771 80.45 -24.69 -62.36
N ASP A 772 79.64 -25.75 -62.20
CA ASP A 772 79.96 -27.12 -62.63
C ASP A 772 79.74 -27.38 -64.15
N GLY A 773 79.27 -26.37 -64.89
CA GLY A 773 78.93 -26.47 -66.31
C GLY A 773 80.00 -26.01 -67.30
N ASN A 774 81.20 -25.61 -66.86
CA ASN A 774 82.22 -25.05 -67.75
C ASN A 774 83.66 -25.52 -67.40
N ASP A 775 84.13 -26.50 -68.18
CA ASP A 775 85.50 -26.87 -68.57
C ASP A 775 86.63 -27.12 -67.53
N GLY A 776 87.26 -28.30 -67.68
CA GLY A 776 88.70 -28.37 -68.00
C GLY A 776 89.73 -28.47 -66.86
N ILE A 777 90.09 -29.73 -66.54
CA ILE A 777 91.46 -30.29 -66.37
C ILE A 777 92.65 -29.29 -66.18
N VAL A 778 93.32 -29.35 -65.00
CA VAL A 778 94.79 -29.16 -64.66
C VAL A 778 95.20 -28.13 -63.57
N GLU A 779 95.79 -28.69 -62.49
CA GLU A 779 96.92 -28.31 -61.58
C GLU A 779 96.88 -27.37 -60.34
N ARG A 780 97.18 -28.05 -59.20
CA ARG A 780 97.96 -27.72 -57.96
C ARG A 780 97.44 -26.62 -57.01
N ALA A 781 96.98 -26.92 -55.79
CA ALA A 781 97.67 -27.54 -54.63
C ALA A 781 98.81 -26.70 -54.03
N VAL A 782 98.54 -25.99 -52.92
CA VAL A 782 99.10 -26.19 -51.55
C VAL A 782 98.48 -25.15 -50.61
N GLY A 783 97.84 -25.60 -49.53
CA GLY A 783 97.34 -24.74 -48.44
C GLY A 783 96.17 -25.32 -47.65
N ALA A 784 96.30 -26.55 -47.13
CA ALA A 784 95.30 -27.17 -46.26
C ALA A 784 95.34 -26.54 -44.85
N VAL A 785 94.17 -26.11 -44.32
CA VAL A 785 93.79 -26.12 -42.88
C VAL A 785 92.35 -25.59 -42.60
N MET A 786 91.53 -25.21 -43.58
CA MET A 786 90.09 -24.97 -43.33
C MET A 786 89.24 -25.76 -44.32
N GLY A 787 88.46 -26.72 -43.82
CA GLY A 787 87.62 -27.59 -44.63
C GLY A 787 86.57 -26.80 -45.42
N SER A 788 86.80 -26.66 -46.72
CA SER A 788 85.83 -26.16 -47.69
C SER A 788 85.54 -27.27 -48.71
N ASP A 789 84.64 -28.19 -48.35
CA ASP A 789 83.97 -29.01 -49.34
C ASP A 789 82.87 -28.16 -50.00
N ASN A 790 83.22 -27.52 -51.12
CA ASN A 790 82.24 -26.94 -52.06
C ASN A 790 81.64 -28.06 -52.92
N SER A 791 81.05 -29.07 -52.29
CA SER A 791 80.28 -30.08 -53.02
C SER A 791 78.84 -29.60 -53.21
N VAL A 792 78.27 -29.91 -54.37
CA VAL A 792 76.83 -29.74 -54.66
C VAL A 792 75.95 -30.39 -53.58
N GLU A 793 76.47 -31.41 -52.88
CA GLU A 793 75.81 -32.07 -51.75
C GLU A 793 75.72 -31.20 -50.48
N VAL A 794 76.77 -30.43 -50.13
CA VAL A 794 76.72 -29.48 -49.00
C VAL A 794 75.75 -28.34 -49.27
N ALA A 795 75.66 -27.87 -50.53
CA ALA A 795 74.66 -26.88 -50.94
C ALA A 795 73.23 -27.43 -50.82
N ARG A 796 72.98 -28.69 -51.21
CA ARG A 796 71.69 -29.37 -51.03
C ARG A 796 71.34 -29.58 -49.56
N LEU A 797 72.30 -29.95 -48.72
CA LEU A 797 72.08 -30.12 -47.28
C LEU A 797 71.71 -28.80 -46.61
N ARG A 798 72.38 -27.69 -46.98
CA ARG A 798 72.05 -26.34 -46.49
C ARG A 798 70.68 -25.86 -46.95
N GLU A 799 70.31 -26.17 -48.20
CA GLU A 799 68.97 -25.89 -48.72
C GLU A 799 67.91 -26.70 -47.96
N GLN A 800 68.11 -28.00 -47.72
CA GLN A 800 67.20 -28.83 -46.93
C GLN A 800 67.07 -28.32 -45.50
N MET A 801 68.18 -28.00 -44.83
CA MET A 801 68.15 -27.42 -43.48
C MET A 801 67.45 -26.05 -43.46
N ALA A 802 67.69 -25.19 -44.45
CA ALA A 802 67.02 -23.89 -44.56
C ALA A 802 65.52 -24.04 -44.85
N ARG A 803 65.14 -25.04 -45.65
CA ARG A 803 63.74 -25.37 -45.95
C ARG A 803 63.03 -25.91 -44.73
N ASP A 804 63.61 -26.87 -44.03
CA ASP A 804 63.06 -27.42 -42.78
C ASP A 804 62.93 -26.33 -41.71
N ALA A 805 63.93 -25.46 -41.58
CA ALA A 805 63.90 -24.32 -40.66
C ALA A 805 62.81 -23.29 -41.01
N TYR A 806 62.55 -23.09 -42.30
CA TYR A 806 61.45 -22.24 -42.78
C TYR A 806 60.09 -22.90 -42.55
N GLU A 807 59.92 -24.18 -42.88
CA GLU A 807 58.67 -24.92 -42.65
C GLU A 807 58.32 -24.97 -41.16
N GLN A 808 59.30 -25.15 -40.28
CA GLN A 808 59.10 -25.06 -38.82
C GLN A 808 58.65 -23.66 -38.38
N ALA A 809 59.25 -22.60 -38.93
CA ALA A 809 58.84 -21.23 -38.61
C ALA A 809 57.43 -20.91 -39.13
N LEU A 810 57.06 -21.45 -40.29
CA LEU A 810 55.71 -21.31 -40.85
C LEU A 810 54.66 -22.02 -40.01
N ARG A 811 54.96 -23.23 -39.51
CA ARG A 811 54.10 -23.94 -38.55
C ARG A 811 53.95 -23.16 -37.25
N ALA A 812 55.05 -22.66 -36.69
CA ALA A 812 55.02 -21.85 -35.48
C ALA A 812 54.22 -20.53 -35.66
N GLU A 813 54.28 -19.93 -36.85
CA GLU A 813 53.46 -18.77 -37.19
C GLU A 813 51.97 -19.14 -37.31
N SER A 814 51.64 -20.27 -37.95
CA SER A 814 50.27 -20.78 -38.02
C SER A 814 49.71 -21.07 -36.63
N ASP A 815 50.46 -21.79 -35.79
CA ASP A 815 50.04 -22.12 -34.42
C ASP A 815 49.79 -20.85 -33.58
N ALA A 816 50.64 -19.82 -33.75
CA ALA A 816 50.45 -18.53 -33.09
C ALA A 816 49.20 -17.79 -33.60
N ARG A 817 48.91 -17.84 -34.90
CA ARG A 817 47.69 -17.28 -35.50
C ARG A 817 46.44 -18.01 -35.01
N ASP A 818 46.48 -19.33 -34.90
CA ASP A 818 45.35 -20.14 -34.44
C ASP A 818 45.04 -19.83 -32.96
N ARG A 819 46.07 -19.69 -32.11
CA ARG A 819 45.91 -19.23 -30.72
C ARG A 819 45.32 -17.83 -30.63
N LEU A 820 45.79 -16.91 -31.48
CA LEU A 820 45.24 -15.55 -31.54
C LEU A 820 43.76 -15.56 -31.97
N SER A 821 43.40 -16.37 -32.97
CA SER A 821 42.01 -16.53 -33.42
C SER A 821 41.11 -17.07 -32.31
N GLN A 822 41.57 -18.08 -31.57
CA GLN A 822 40.84 -18.65 -30.43
C GLN A 822 40.70 -17.65 -29.27
N ALA A 823 41.75 -16.87 -28.98
CA ALA A 823 41.70 -15.84 -27.94
C ALA A 823 40.77 -14.68 -28.34
N SER A 824 40.78 -14.28 -29.61
CA SER A 824 39.90 -13.25 -30.16
C SER A 824 38.43 -13.66 -30.07
N SER A 825 38.09 -14.90 -30.45
CA SER A 825 36.71 -15.39 -30.34
C SER A 825 36.25 -15.50 -28.88
N SER A 826 37.14 -15.92 -27.97
CA SER A 826 36.85 -15.94 -26.52
C SER A 826 36.62 -14.52 -25.98
N LEU A 827 37.38 -13.54 -26.44
CA LEU A 827 37.20 -12.13 -26.08
C LEU A 827 35.87 -11.57 -26.60
N GLU A 828 35.46 -11.92 -27.82
CA GLU A 828 34.16 -11.51 -28.38
C GLU A 828 32.99 -12.04 -27.54
N VAL A 829 33.04 -13.31 -27.14
CA VAL A 829 32.04 -13.92 -26.26
C VAL A 829 32.02 -13.23 -24.89
N ALA A 830 33.17 -13.07 -24.24
CA ALA A 830 33.26 -12.39 -22.94
C ALA A 830 32.80 -10.92 -23.00
N THR A 831 33.07 -10.23 -24.10
CA THR A 831 32.61 -8.85 -24.31
C THR A 831 31.09 -8.81 -24.43
N ARG A 832 30.49 -9.75 -25.19
CA ARG A 832 29.02 -9.85 -25.32
C ARG A 832 28.36 -10.14 -23.97
N GLU A 833 28.83 -11.15 -23.25
CA GLU A 833 28.32 -11.49 -21.92
C GLU A 833 28.42 -10.31 -20.94
N HIS A 834 29.54 -9.59 -20.97
CA HIS A 834 29.71 -8.38 -20.17
C HIS A 834 28.72 -7.29 -20.58
N THR A 835 28.54 -7.02 -21.88
CA THR A 835 27.58 -5.99 -22.35
C THR A 835 26.13 -6.33 -22.02
N GLU A 836 25.73 -7.59 -22.14
CA GLU A 836 24.39 -8.06 -21.75
C GLU A 836 24.18 -7.94 -20.23
N ALA A 837 25.19 -8.28 -19.43
CA ALA A 837 25.13 -8.14 -17.98
C ALA A 837 25.05 -6.65 -17.55
N VAL A 838 25.80 -5.76 -18.21
CA VAL A 838 25.72 -4.30 -17.98
C VAL A 838 24.33 -3.77 -18.33
N ALA A 839 23.76 -4.17 -19.47
CA ALA A 839 22.42 -3.76 -19.88
C ALA A 839 21.36 -4.18 -18.85
N ARG A 840 21.36 -5.46 -18.43
CA ARG A 840 20.45 -5.95 -17.39
C ARG A 840 20.63 -5.23 -16.05
N PHE A 841 21.87 -4.93 -15.66
CA PHE A 841 22.15 -4.18 -14.43
C PHE A 841 21.56 -2.77 -14.49
N ARG A 842 21.72 -2.07 -15.62
CA ARG A 842 21.13 -0.75 -15.85
C ARG A 842 19.60 -0.79 -15.81
N ASP A 843 18.98 -1.76 -16.47
CA ASP A 843 17.51 -1.91 -16.43
C ASP A 843 16.98 -2.10 -15.00
N GLN A 844 17.69 -2.91 -14.19
CA GLN A 844 17.35 -3.10 -12.78
C GLN A 844 17.56 -1.83 -11.95
N GLU A 845 18.66 -1.11 -12.17
CA GLU A 845 18.91 0.17 -11.49
C GLU A 845 17.82 1.21 -11.80
N LEU A 846 17.42 1.30 -13.06
CA LEU A 846 16.32 2.14 -13.48
C LEU A 846 15.00 1.73 -12.80
N ALA A 847 14.69 0.43 -12.75
CA ALA A 847 13.50 -0.07 -12.10
C ALA A 847 13.50 0.23 -10.58
N VAL A 848 14.67 0.15 -9.94
CA VAL A 848 14.86 0.57 -8.54
C VAL A 848 14.64 2.07 -8.35
N LYS A 849 15.16 2.93 -9.23
CA LYS A 849 14.89 4.38 -9.14
C LYS A 849 13.40 4.68 -9.34
N ARG A 850 12.72 4.00 -10.26
CA ARG A 850 11.26 4.10 -10.43
C ARG A 850 10.51 3.68 -9.17
N LEU A 851 10.93 2.59 -8.51
CA LEU A 851 10.39 2.18 -7.21
C LEU A 851 10.58 3.28 -6.15
N ARG A 852 11.77 3.91 -6.07
CA ARG A 852 12.00 5.01 -5.12
C ARG A 852 11.06 6.19 -5.37
N VAL A 853 10.86 6.58 -6.63
CA VAL A 853 9.90 7.65 -6.99
C VAL A 853 8.47 7.26 -6.64
N HIS A 854 8.08 6.00 -6.88
CA HIS A 854 6.78 5.48 -6.48
C HIS A 854 6.58 5.56 -4.95
N VAL A 855 7.58 5.15 -4.17
CA VAL A 855 7.55 5.21 -2.71
C VAL A 855 7.48 6.66 -2.23
N LYS A 856 8.31 7.55 -2.79
CA LYS A 856 8.27 8.98 -2.48
C LYS A 856 6.88 9.58 -2.72
N GLY A 857 6.29 9.33 -3.89
CA GLY A 857 4.97 9.85 -4.26
C GLY A 857 3.83 9.33 -3.37
N ARG A 858 4.06 8.27 -2.60
CA ARG A 858 3.08 7.64 -1.70
C ARG A 858 3.67 7.39 -0.31
N ILE A 859 4.57 8.26 0.15
CA ILE A 859 5.39 7.98 1.34
C ILE A 859 4.55 7.77 2.60
N LEU A 860 3.45 8.50 2.78
CA LEU A 860 2.59 8.36 3.96
C LEU A 860 1.98 6.97 4.07
N HIS A 861 1.55 6.36 2.95
CA HIS A 861 1.05 4.98 2.93
C HIS A 861 2.10 4.00 3.43
N TYR A 862 3.34 4.11 2.93
CA TYR A 862 4.44 3.25 3.33
C TYR A 862 4.88 3.50 4.77
N MET A 863 4.94 4.75 5.22
CA MET A 863 5.29 5.08 6.60
C MET A 863 4.24 4.60 7.59
N ARG A 864 2.94 4.69 7.28
CA ARG A 864 1.87 4.11 8.10
C ARG A 864 2.02 2.61 8.25
N ALA A 865 2.37 1.90 7.18
CA ALA A 865 2.65 0.46 7.25
C ALA A 865 3.86 0.16 8.14
N ILE A 866 4.92 0.98 8.07
CA ILE A 866 6.11 0.87 8.93
C ILE A 866 5.76 1.12 10.39
N TRP A 867 5.07 2.21 10.72
CA TRP A 867 4.66 2.54 12.09
C TRP A 867 3.71 1.49 12.67
N ASN A 868 2.87 0.86 11.86
CA ASN A 868 2.01 -0.25 12.30
C ASN A 868 2.78 -1.55 12.57
N ALA A 869 3.89 -1.77 11.88
CA ALA A 869 4.75 -2.94 12.08
C ALA A 869 5.76 -2.74 13.22
N GLU A 870 5.91 -1.51 13.72
CA GLU A 870 6.74 -1.17 14.87
C GLU A 870 6.22 -1.82 16.16
N ASP A 871 7.16 -2.32 16.98
CA ASP A 871 6.84 -2.91 18.27
C ASP A 871 6.24 -1.86 19.23
N ARG A 872 5.25 -2.30 20.03
CA ARG A 872 4.50 -1.41 20.92
C ARG A 872 5.39 -0.81 22.01
N ASP A 873 6.35 -1.57 22.54
CA ASP A 873 7.25 -1.10 23.58
C ASP A 873 8.24 -0.08 23.02
N GLN A 874 8.76 -0.33 21.81
CA GLN A 874 9.64 0.62 21.13
C GLN A 874 8.95 1.98 20.93
N ARG A 875 7.71 1.96 20.42
CA ARG A 875 6.90 3.17 20.26
C ARG A 875 6.64 3.88 21.59
N TYR A 876 6.32 3.11 22.64
CA TYR A 876 6.14 3.66 23.97
C TYR A 876 7.41 4.37 24.46
N PHE A 877 8.57 3.73 24.38
CA PHE A 877 9.82 4.33 24.83
C PHE A 877 10.26 5.53 23.98
N GLU A 878 9.95 5.56 22.68
CA GLU A 878 10.22 6.73 21.84
C GLU A 878 9.35 7.93 22.25
N LEU A 879 8.07 7.69 22.56
CA LEU A 879 7.09 8.76 22.75
C LEU A 879 6.85 9.15 24.22
N HIS A 880 7.15 8.29 25.20
CA HIS A 880 6.76 8.52 26.60
C HIS A 880 7.39 9.78 27.22
N SER A 881 8.63 10.12 26.82
CA SER A 881 9.39 11.26 27.36
C SER A 881 9.10 12.58 26.66
N VAL A 882 8.37 12.53 25.53
CA VAL A 882 8.05 13.69 24.72
C VAL A 882 7.23 14.69 25.53
N ARG A 883 7.63 15.96 25.50
CA ARG A 883 7.01 17.05 26.27
C ARG A 883 5.88 17.68 25.48
N VAL A 884 4.69 17.72 26.08
CA VAL A 884 3.47 18.27 25.48
C VAL A 884 3.04 19.48 26.31
N PRO A 885 2.67 20.62 25.68
CA PRO A 885 2.19 21.79 26.41
C PRO A 885 0.92 21.49 27.19
N ARG A 886 0.85 21.96 28.44
CA ARG A 886 -0.36 21.91 29.24
C ARG A 886 -1.25 23.09 28.88
N LEU A 887 -2.39 22.82 28.26
CA LEU A 887 -3.40 23.84 28.01
C LEU A 887 -4.08 24.22 29.34
N ALA A 888 -3.69 25.36 29.91
CA ALA A 888 -4.31 25.97 31.08
C ALA A 888 -5.53 26.82 30.67
N GLY A 889 -6.55 26.87 31.52
CA GLY A 889 -7.82 27.50 31.22
C GLY A 889 -8.98 26.88 32.00
N HIS A 890 -10.16 27.43 31.76
CA HIS A 890 -11.40 26.96 32.35
C HIS A 890 -12.60 27.16 31.42
N LEU A 891 -13.69 26.49 31.76
CA LEU A 891 -14.97 26.62 31.05
C LEU A 891 -15.93 27.44 31.92
N GLU A 892 -16.49 28.49 31.33
CA GLU A 892 -17.59 29.24 31.93
C GLU A 892 -18.91 28.74 31.35
N TYR A 893 -19.87 28.42 32.23
CA TYR A 893 -21.16 27.85 31.85
C TYR A 893 -22.32 28.82 32.09
N ARG A 894 -23.18 28.98 31.09
CA ARG A 894 -24.38 29.83 31.15
C ARG A 894 -25.61 29.11 30.61
N VAL A 895 -26.73 29.18 31.32
CA VAL A 895 -28.02 28.66 30.83
C VAL A 895 -28.59 29.61 29.77
N VAL A 896 -29.05 29.04 28.65
CA VAL A 896 -29.69 29.78 27.57
C VAL A 896 -31.03 29.12 27.22
N GLU A 897 -32.09 29.93 27.17
CA GLU A 897 -33.40 29.46 26.71
C GLU A 897 -33.34 29.18 25.21
N THR A 898 -33.57 27.92 24.83
CA THR A 898 -33.65 27.52 23.42
C THR A 898 -35.11 27.18 23.10
N SER A 899 -35.73 27.95 22.22
CA SER A 899 -37.08 27.65 21.72
C SER A 899 -37.04 26.57 20.63
N GLY A 900 -38.10 25.75 20.55
CA GLY A 900 -38.28 24.77 19.47
C GLY A 900 -37.67 23.38 19.69
N VAL A 901 -37.21 23.06 20.91
CA VAL A 901 -36.75 21.71 21.23
C VAL A 901 -37.92 20.85 21.73
N PRO A 902 -38.21 19.68 21.12
CA PRO A 902 -39.30 18.83 21.56
C PRO A 902 -39.02 18.20 22.93
N PRO A 903 -40.07 17.82 23.67
CA PRO A 903 -39.93 17.16 24.97
C PRO A 903 -39.30 15.77 24.83
N MET A 904 -38.26 15.50 25.64
CA MET A 904 -37.50 14.25 25.57
C MET A 904 -37.76 13.34 26.79
N PRO A 905 -37.82 12.01 26.62
CA PRO A 905 -37.86 11.07 27.73
C PRO A 905 -36.57 11.12 28.59
N PRO A 906 -36.63 10.70 29.87
CA PRO A 906 -37.80 10.21 30.60
C PRO A 906 -38.61 11.35 31.26
N LEU A 907 -38.09 12.58 31.29
CA LEU A 907 -38.74 13.71 31.96
C LEU A 907 -39.90 14.30 31.14
N TRP A 908 -39.95 14.00 29.84
CA TRP A 908 -40.90 14.56 28.89
C TRP A 908 -40.94 16.08 28.94
N ARG A 909 -39.76 16.71 29.01
CA ARG A 909 -39.58 18.16 28.99
C ARG A 909 -38.47 18.49 27.99
N PRO A 910 -38.45 19.70 27.42
CA PRO A 910 -37.31 20.16 26.64
C PRO A 910 -36.04 20.13 27.52
N PRO A 911 -34.92 19.57 27.04
CA PRO A 911 -33.65 19.63 27.75
C PRO A 911 -33.17 21.08 27.88
N HIS A 912 -32.52 21.38 29.01
CA HIS A 912 -31.93 22.69 29.26
C HIS A 912 -30.68 22.86 28.40
N THR A 913 -30.55 23.96 27.67
CA THR A 913 -29.34 24.29 26.90
C THR A 913 -28.40 25.10 27.77
N VAL A 914 -27.17 24.62 27.93
CA VAL A 914 -26.07 25.30 28.61
C VAL A 914 -25.03 25.67 27.56
N GLU A 915 -24.73 26.95 27.45
CA GLU A 915 -23.62 27.47 26.65
C GLU A 915 -22.35 27.47 27.51
N ALA A 916 -21.26 26.94 26.95
CA ALA A 916 -19.94 26.94 27.54
C ALA A 916 -18.99 27.78 26.71
N THR A 917 -18.20 28.62 27.37
CA THR A 917 -17.17 29.46 26.76
C THR A 917 -15.81 29.05 27.31
N LEU A 918 -14.83 28.87 26.41
CA LEU A 918 -13.45 28.58 26.79
C LEU A 918 -12.75 29.88 27.21
N VAL A 919 -12.34 29.97 28.47
CA VAL A 919 -11.54 31.06 29.00
C VAL A 919 -10.11 30.55 29.21
N PRO A 920 -9.15 30.93 28.36
CA PRO A 920 -7.76 30.53 28.53
C PRO A 920 -7.14 31.25 29.74
N ASP A 921 -6.29 30.57 30.50
CA ASP A 921 -5.52 31.21 31.57
C ASP A 921 -4.30 31.93 30.96
N GLU A 922 -3.83 33.04 31.53
CA GLU A 922 -2.63 33.79 31.07
C GLU A 922 -1.29 33.05 31.34
N VAL A 923 -1.32 31.72 31.43
CA VAL A 923 -0.12 30.90 31.67
C VAL A 923 0.55 30.62 30.33
N ASP A 924 1.88 30.82 30.28
CA ASP A 924 2.68 30.51 29.10
C ASP A 924 2.64 29.00 28.81
N PRO A 925 1.96 28.53 27.74
CA PRO A 925 1.68 27.11 27.52
C PRO A 925 2.95 26.27 27.27
N MET A 926 4.07 26.92 26.90
CA MET A 926 5.37 26.28 26.70
C MET A 926 6.21 26.16 27.97
N ARG A 927 5.89 26.89 29.05
CA ARG A 927 6.60 26.77 30.34
C ARG A 927 6.06 25.62 31.19
N ASP A 928 4.79 25.29 31.06
CA ASP A 928 4.15 24.16 31.76
C ASP A 928 3.95 23.00 30.79
N THR A 929 4.91 22.06 30.74
CA THR A 929 4.85 20.88 29.89
C THR A 929 4.69 19.60 30.70
N VAL A 930 3.89 18.67 30.18
CA VAL A 930 3.66 17.34 30.75
C VAL A 930 4.23 16.28 29.81
N ARG A 931 4.64 15.13 30.34
CA ARG A 931 5.08 14.01 29.50
C ARG A 931 3.90 13.37 28.79
N LEU A 932 4.06 13.07 27.51
CA LEU A 932 3.01 12.48 26.68
C LEU A 932 2.49 11.14 27.26
N GLY A 933 3.37 10.31 27.81
CA GLY A 933 2.98 9.03 28.44
C GLY A 933 2.08 9.16 29.68
N ASP A 934 2.07 10.34 30.33
CA ASP A 934 1.21 10.61 31.48
C ASP A 934 -0.20 11.02 31.06
N ILE A 935 -0.35 11.59 29.85
CA ILE A 935 -1.62 12.14 29.35
C ILE A 935 -2.30 11.27 28.29
N ALA A 936 -1.57 10.37 27.63
CA ALA A 936 -2.08 9.58 26.51
C ALA A 936 -1.73 8.10 26.62
N ASP A 937 -2.54 7.26 25.99
CA ASP A 937 -2.28 5.82 25.88
C ASP A 937 -1.48 5.51 24.62
N LEU A 938 -0.17 5.39 24.77
CA LEU A 938 0.79 5.23 23.67
C LEU A 938 0.85 3.82 23.09
N GLU A 939 0.31 2.84 23.80
CA GLU A 939 0.30 1.43 23.39
C GLU A 939 -0.71 1.15 22.27
N HIS A 940 -1.84 1.86 22.28
CA HIS A 940 -2.99 1.61 21.41
C HIS A 940 -3.30 2.83 20.52
N PRO A 941 -2.49 3.12 19.49
CA PRO A 941 -2.84 4.16 18.53
C PRO A 941 -4.15 3.80 17.82
N ILE A 942 -5.01 4.80 17.60
CA ILE A 942 -6.30 4.63 16.94
C ILE A 942 -6.11 4.57 15.42
N GLY A 943 -5.20 5.40 14.91
CA GLY A 943 -4.91 5.51 13.48
C GLY A 943 -3.98 6.66 13.18
N TYR A 944 -3.97 7.10 11.91
CA TYR A 944 -3.08 8.16 11.41
C TYR A 944 -3.85 9.20 10.62
N LYS A 945 -3.36 10.44 10.65
CA LYS A 945 -3.77 11.51 9.74
C LYS A 945 -2.53 12.25 9.25
N GLY A 946 -2.25 12.19 7.95
CA GLY A 946 -0.94 12.66 7.45
C GLY A 946 0.20 11.88 8.12
N ASN A 947 1.16 12.59 8.73
CA ASN A 947 2.17 12.01 9.61
C ASN A 947 1.83 12.10 11.11
N PHE A 948 0.62 12.51 11.49
CA PHE A 948 0.15 12.40 12.87
C PHE A 948 -0.28 10.97 13.17
N GLN A 949 0.21 10.44 14.29
CA GLN A 949 -0.33 9.27 14.95
C GLN A 949 -1.29 9.70 16.06
N VAL A 950 -2.47 9.09 16.11
CA VAL A 950 -3.56 9.51 17.00
C VAL A 950 -3.67 8.56 18.18
N PHE A 951 -3.58 9.11 19.39
CA PHE A 951 -3.61 8.36 20.64
C PHE A 951 -4.81 8.75 21.51
N PRO A 952 -5.46 7.79 22.20
CA PRO A 952 -6.43 8.08 23.24
C PRO A 952 -5.81 8.91 24.36
N MET A 953 -6.51 9.93 24.85
CA MET A 953 -6.08 10.61 26.08
C MET A 953 -6.52 9.83 27.34
N ARG A 954 -5.62 9.75 28.32
CA ARG A 954 -5.87 9.23 29.68
C ARG A 954 -6.49 10.30 30.59
N ARG A 955 -6.24 11.58 30.29
CA ARG A 955 -6.77 12.75 31.02
C ARG A 955 -7.26 13.79 30.04
N HIS A 956 -8.38 14.45 30.33
CA HIS A 956 -8.87 15.53 29.50
C HIS A 956 -8.00 16.77 29.69
N ASN A 957 -7.89 17.58 28.65
CA ASN A 957 -7.51 18.98 28.77
C ASN A 957 -8.76 19.86 28.56
N VAL A 958 -8.65 21.16 28.86
CA VAL A 958 -9.77 22.09 28.78
C VAL A 958 -10.35 22.17 27.35
N LEU A 959 -9.48 22.07 26.34
CA LEU A 959 -9.89 22.09 24.93
C LEU A 959 -10.69 20.84 24.53
N THR A 960 -10.24 19.65 24.90
CA THR A 960 -10.97 18.40 24.61
C THR A 960 -12.26 18.31 25.42
N GLN A 961 -12.31 18.86 26.64
CA GLN A 961 -13.58 19.04 27.37
C GLN A 961 -14.53 19.93 26.57
N PHE A 962 -14.06 21.10 26.14
CA PHE A 962 -14.84 22.04 25.32
C PHE A 962 -15.40 21.38 24.05
N LEU A 963 -14.55 20.68 23.30
CA LEU A 963 -14.94 19.98 22.06
C LEU A 963 -15.91 18.81 22.32
N MET A 964 -15.86 18.20 23.50
CA MET A 964 -16.75 17.08 23.85
C MET A 964 -18.15 17.50 24.24
N LEU A 965 -18.36 18.71 24.77
CA LEU A 965 -19.65 19.15 25.31
C LEU A 965 -20.88 18.89 24.40
N PRO A 966 -20.83 19.10 23.06
CA PRO A 966 -21.97 18.82 22.18
C PRO A 966 -22.34 17.34 22.09
N TYR A 967 -21.39 16.47 22.41
CA TYR A 967 -21.49 15.02 22.27
C TYR A 967 -21.77 14.32 23.60
N LEU A 968 -22.05 15.08 24.67
CA LEU A 968 -22.26 14.54 26.01
C LEU A 968 -23.69 14.75 26.48
N ASP A 969 -24.27 13.68 27.01
CA ASP A 969 -25.48 13.70 27.82
C ASP A 969 -25.19 12.98 29.14
N HIS A 970 -25.38 13.69 30.25
CA HIS A 970 -25.19 13.16 31.61
C HIS A 970 -25.91 11.83 31.88
N ARG A 971 -27.02 11.51 31.17
CA ARG A 971 -27.76 10.25 31.35
C ARG A 971 -27.35 9.15 30.38
N VAL A 972 -26.96 9.52 29.17
CA VAL A 972 -26.81 8.59 28.04
C VAL A 972 -25.35 8.33 27.68
N GLY A 973 -24.43 9.13 28.22
CA GLY A 973 -23.01 9.09 27.90
C GLY A 973 -22.77 9.88 26.63
N ALA A 974 -22.39 9.21 25.54
CA ALA A 974 -22.24 9.86 24.24
C ALA A 974 -23.60 10.08 23.56
N CYS A 975 -23.86 11.30 23.12
CA CYS A 975 -25.05 11.67 22.36
C CYS A 975 -24.66 12.39 21.06
N ASP A 976 -25.59 12.40 20.11
CA ASP A 976 -25.50 13.24 18.93
C ASP A 976 -25.89 14.68 19.30
N PRO A 977 -25.14 15.71 18.84
CA PRO A 977 -25.54 17.10 19.00
C PRO A 977 -26.93 17.36 18.41
N ASP A 978 -27.32 16.67 17.35
CA ASP A 978 -28.69 16.65 16.84
C ASP A 978 -29.57 15.80 17.79
N LEU A 979 -30.41 16.44 18.60
CA LEU A 979 -31.24 15.74 19.59
C LEU A 979 -32.14 14.68 18.98
N LEU A 980 -32.69 14.94 17.79
CA LEU A 980 -33.62 14.03 17.15
C LEU A 980 -32.92 12.78 16.62
N ALA A 981 -31.63 12.88 16.30
CA ALA A 981 -30.80 11.74 15.93
C ALA A 981 -30.62 10.72 17.05
N ASN A 982 -30.84 11.15 18.30
CA ASN A 982 -30.74 10.27 19.46
C ASN A 982 -31.96 9.37 19.63
N VAL A 983 -33.03 9.54 18.84
CA VAL A 983 -34.28 8.78 18.98
C VAL A 983 -34.64 8.16 17.63
N THR A 984 -34.75 6.83 17.55
CA THR A 984 -35.38 6.20 16.38
C THR A 984 -36.84 5.89 16.64
N LEU A 985 -37.62 5.75 15.56
CA LEU A 985 -39.04 5.43 15.63
C LEU A 985 -39.29 4.13 16.40
N THR A 986 -38.50 3.09 16.16
CA THR A 986 -38.69 1.80 16.84
C THR A 986 -38.35 1.83 18.32
N GLU A 987 -37.37 2.63 18.73
CA GLU A 987 -37.12 2.81 20.17
C GLU A 987 -38.23 3.60 20.84
N LEU A 988 -38.75 4.61 20.16
CA LEU A 988 -39.90 5.36 20.64
C LEU A 988 -41.14 4.45 20.76
N ASP A 989 -41.41 3.61 19.76
CA ASP A 989 -42.50 2.62 19.81
C ASP A 989 -42.32 1.65 20.98
N THR A 990 -41.12 1.09 21.14
CA THR A 990 -40.78 0.17 22.24
C THR A 990 -40.98 0.85 23.60
N TYR A 991 -40.57 2.12 23.71
CA TYR A 991 -40.78 2.91 24.92
C TYR A 991 -42.25 3.16 25.19
N VAL A 992 -43.03 3.51 24.17
CA VAL A 992 -44.47 3.76 24.29
C VAL A 992 -45.18 2.51 24.79
N GLU A 993 -44.81 1.34 24.27
CA GLU A 993 -45.33 0.05 24.75
C GLU A 993 -44.98 -0.21 26.22
N CYS A 994 -43.73 0.01 26.60
CA CYS A 994 -43.28 -0.16 27.99
C CYS A 994 -43.95 0.84 28.92
N ALA A 995 -44.07 2.10 28.52
CA ALA A 995 -44.74 3.16 29.28
C ALA A 995 -46.23 2.87 29.45
N ARG A 996 -46.89 2.34 28.41
CA ARG A 996 -48.29 1.90 28.47
C ARG A 996 -48.50 0.74 29.44
N GLN A 997 -47.53 -0.17 29.54
CA GLN A 997 -47.58 -1.30 30.47
C GLN A 997 -47.27 -0.89 31.91
N ALA A 998 -46.35 0.06 32.11
CA ALA A 998 -45.81 0.41 33.42
C ALA A 998 -46.57 1.55 34.13
N LEU A 999 -47.10 2.53 33.40
CA LEU A 999 -47.72 3.73 33.98
C LEU A 999 -49.23 3.56 34.15
N ALA A 1000 -49.79 4.25 35.15
CA ALA A 1000 -51.24 4.36 35.29
C ALA A 1000 -51.84 5.09 34.07
N ALA A 1001 -53.07 4.74 33.67
CA ALA A 1001 -53.71 5.27 32.48
C ALA A 1001 -53.75 6.82 32.45
N GLU A 1002 -53.98 7.47 33.59
CA GLU A 1002 -53.97 8.93 33.71
C GLU A 1002 -52.59 9.54 33.48
N GLN A 1003 -51.54 8.90 33.99
CA GLN A 1003 -50.15 9.35 33.81
C GLN A 1003 -49.69 9.17 32.37
N PHE A 1004 -50.06 8.04 31.75
CA PHE A 1004 -49.79 7.80 30.32
C PHE A 1004 -50.54 8.81 29.43
N ALA A 1005 -51.81 9.11 29.75
CA ALA A 1005 -52.59 10.11 29.02
C ALA A 1005 -51.96 11.52 29.11
N ALA A 1006 -51.33 11.87 30.24
CA ALA A 1006 -50.64 13.15 30.41
C ALA A 1006 -49.37 13.30 29.56
N ILE A 1007 -48.65 12.20 29.29
CA ILE A 1007 -47.43 12.21 28.47
C ILE A 1007 -47.70 12.01 26.97
N LEU A 1008 -48.86 11.42 26.61
CA LEU A 1008 -49.20 11.09 25.23
C LEU A 1008 -49.12 12.27 24.23
N PRO A 1009 -49.58 13.50 24.55
CA PRO A 1009 -49.41 14.64 23.64
C PRO A 1009 -47.93 14.96 23.37
N ARG A 1010 -47.06 14.78 24.37
CA ARG A 1010 -45.62 15.04 24.27
C ARG A 1010 -44.91 13.96 23.45
N ILE A 1011 -45.33 12.70 23.60
CA ILE A 1011 -44.89 11.59 22.74
C ILE A 1011 -45.27 11.89 21.29
N HIS A 1012 -46.49 12.38 21.04
CA HIS A 1012 -46.94 12.72 19.70
C HIS A 1012 -46.12 13.86 19.09
N GLU A 1013 -45.82 14.90 19.87
CA GLU A 1013 -44.96 16.01 19.44
C GLU A 1013 -43.56 15.52 19.03
N LEU A 1014 -42.92 14.67 19.85
CA LEU A 1014 -41.62 14.07 19.53
C LEU A 1014 -41.71 13.18 18.27
N TYR A 1015 -42.76 12.37 18.15
CA TYR A 1015 -42.98 11.51 16.99
C TYR A 1015 -43.12 12.32 15.69
N GLN A 1016 -43.89 13.41 15.71
CA GLN A 1016 -44.01 14.31 14.57
C GLN A 1016 -42.68 15.00 14.23
N ALA A 1017 -41.92 15.40 15.24
CA ALA A 1017 -40.59 16.00 15.03
C ALA A 1017 -39.61 15.03 14.38
N VAL A 1018 -39.63 13.74 14.76
CA VAL A 1018 -38.80 12.69 14.14
C VAL A 1018 -39.25 12.41 12.70
N LEU A 1019 -40.56 12.37 12.42
CA LEU A 1019 -41.08 12.17 11.06
C LEU A 1019 -40.85 13.35 10.12
N ALA A 1020 -40.81 14.58 10.64
CA ALA A 1020 -40.58 15.78 9.84
C ALA A 1020 -39.13 15.90 9.33
N ARG A 1021 -38.23 15.00 9.73
CA ARG A 1021 -36.82 15.03 9.30
C ARG A 1021 -36.71 14.68 7.82
N PRO A 1022 -35.81 15.34 7.07
CA PRO A 1022 -35.62 15.07 5.65
C PRO A 1022 -35.08 13.66 5.39
N PHE A 1023 -34.42 13.05 6.38
CA PHE A 1023 -33.83 11.72 6.29
C PHE A 1023 -34.28 10.83 7.46
N PRO A 1024 -34.91 9.68 7.21
CA PRO A 1024 -35.31 8.76 8.28
C PRO A 1024 -34.06 8.11 8.91
N ASP A 1025 -34.00 7.99 10.24
CA ASP A 1025 -32.82 7.40 10.92
C ASP A 1025 -32.61 5.91 10.67
N GLU A 1026 -33.62 5.26 10.11
CA GLU A 1026 -33.64 3.86 9.77
C GLU A 1026 -33.95 3.75 8.28
N GLU A 1027 -33.03 3.15 7.52
CA GLU A 1027 -33.19 2.89 6.09
C GLU A 1027 -33.19 1.38 5.85
N GLU A 1028 -33.91 0.94 4.82
CA GLU A 1028 -33.87 -0.44 4.38
C GLU A 1028 -32.90 -0.60 3.22
N ILE A 1029 -31.88 -1.42 3.41
CA ILE A 1029 -30.86 -1.72 2.42
C ILE A 1029 -31.01 -3.17 1.96
N VAL A 1030 -31.00 -3.37 0.66
CA VAL A 1030 -31.14 -4.68 0.04
C VAL A 1030 -29.78 -5.14 -0.46
N VAL A 1031 -29.35 -6.32 0.02
CA VAL A 1031 -28.04 -6.91 -0.30
C VAL A 1031 -28.27 -8.20 -1.10
N PRO A 1032 -27.61 -8.38 -2.26
CA PRO A 1032 -27.69 -9.63 -3.01
C PRO A 1032 -27.03 -10.76 -2.22
N THR A 1033 -27.70 -11.92 -2.15
CA THR A 1033 -27.15 -13.09 -1.41
C THR A 1033 -26.25 -13.97 -2.27
N GLY A 1034 -26.33 -13.86 -3.59
CA GLY A 1034 -25.70 -14.78 -4.53
C GLY A 1034 -26.50 -16.07 -4.77
N SER A 1035 -27.49 -16.37 -3.91
CA SER A 1035 -28.37 -17.53 -4.03
C SER A 1035 -29.54 -17.28 -5.00
N THR A 1036 -30.18 -18.36 -5.46
CA THR A 1036 -31.36 -18.30 -6.35
C THR A 1036 -32.61 -18.82 -5.66
N PHE A 1037 -33.74 -18.16 -5.90
CA PHE A 1037 -35.07 -18.59 -5.49
C PHE A 1037 -35.82 -19.12 -6.72
N ILE A 1038 -36.37 -20.33 -6.62
CA ILE A 1038 -37.06 -21.00 -7.73
C ILE A 1038 -38.55 -21.06 -7.42
N GLU A 1039 -39.37 -20.43 -8.25
CA GLU A 1039 -40.82 -20.53 -8.21
C GLU A 1039 -41.30 -21.45 -9.34
N ALA A 1040 -42.15 -22.44 -9.01
CA ALA A 1040 -42.70 -23.38 -9.97
C ALA A 1040 -44.18 -23.06 -10.23
N LEU A 1041 -44.51 -22.65 -11.46
CA LEU A 1041 -45.86 -22.33 -11.88
C LEU A 1041 -46.42 -23.45 -12.78
N PRO A 1042 -47.40 -24.24 -12.30
CA PRO A 1042 -48.06 -25.24 -13.14
C PRO A 1042 -48.92 -24.55 -14.20
N GLY A 1043 -48.93 -25.11 -15.41
CA GLY A 1043 -49.80 -24.66 -16.49
C GLY A 1043 -51.27 -24.92 -16.16
N ALA A 1044 -52.16 -24.04 -16.63
CA ALA A 1044 -53.59 -24.13 -16.34
C ALA A 1044 -54.34 -25.19 -17.17
N ARG A 1045 -53.71 -25.75 -18.22
CA ARG A 1045 -54.32 -26.71 -19.13
C ARG A 1045 -53.43 -27.93 -19.36
N PRO A 1046 -53.97 -29.15 -19.34
CA PRO A 1046 -53.25 -30.36 -19.74
C PRO A 1046 -52.88 -30.32 -21.22
N VAL A 1047 -51.62 -30.64 -21.54
CA VAL A 1047 -51.14 -30.64 -22.93
C VAL A 1047 -51.71 -31.83 -23.73
N LEU A 1048 -52.06 -32.92 -23.03
CA LEU A 1048 -52.47 -34.18 -23.65
C LEU A 1048 -53.97 -34.48 -23.58
N GLU A 1049 -54.78 -33.64 -22.92
CA GLU A 1049 -56.21 -33.89 -22.75
C GLU A 1049 -56.94 -33.90 -24.10
N ASP A 1050 -56.71 -32.90 -24.95
CA ASP A 1050 -57.31 -32.82 -26.30
C ASP A 1050 -56.95 -34.04 -27.16
N PHE A 1051 -55.68 -34.48 -27.10
CA PHE A 1051 -55.24 -35.68 -27.82
C PHE A 1051 -55.91 -36.94 -27.27
N ARG A 1052 -56.01 -37.10 -25.94
CA ARG A 1052 -56.68 -38.25 -25.31
C ARG A 1052 -58.18 -38.26 -25.62
N LEU A 1053 -58.83 -37.11 -25.64
CA LEU A 1053 -60.24 -36.98 -26.03
C LEU A 1053 -60.44 -37.39 -27.50
N LEU A 1054 -59.56 -36.95 -28.40
CA LEU A 1054 -59.58 -37.36 -29.81
C LEU A 1054 -59.32 -38.86 -29.98
N HIS A 1055 -58.33 -39.43 -29.30
CA HIS A 1055 -58.05 -40.87 -29.39
C HIS A 1055 -59.21 -41.71 -28.85
N ARG A 1056 -59.80 -41.30 -27.70
CA ARG A 1056 -61.00 -41.95 -27.17
C ARG A 1056 -62.16 -41.87 -28.16
N ALA A 1057 -62.35 -40.74 -28.84
CA ALA A 1057 -63.37 -40.61 -29.88
C ALA A 1057 -63.10 -41.57 -31.07
N ILE A 1058 -61.84 -41.71 -31.48
CA ILE A 1058 -61.42 -42.66 -32.52
C ILE A 1058 -61.65 -44.11 -32.08
N ASP A 1059 -61.28 -44.48 -30.85
CA ASP A 1059 -61.48 -45.82 -30.32
C ASP A 1059 -62.97 -46.19 -30.25
N VAL A 1060 -63.80 -45.26 -29.78
CA VAL A 1060 -65.27 -45.43 -29.79
C VAL A 1060 -65.78 -45.63 -31.22
N SER A 1061 -65.25 -44.89 -32.19
CA SER A 1061 -65.63 -45.06 -33.60
C SER A 1061 -65.19 -46.42 -34.18
N ARG A 1062 -64.03 -46.91 -33.78
CA ARG A 1062 -63.51 -48.24 -34.17
C ARG A 1062 -64.35 -49.35 -33.57
N VAL A 1063 -64.66 -49.28 -32.28
CA VAL A 1063 -65.53 -50.25 -31.61
C VAL A 1063 -66.91 -50.26 -32.25
N ALA A 1064 -67.47 -49.10 -32.58
CA ALA A 1064 -68.74 -49.02 -33.31
C ALA A 1064 -68.67 -49.69 -34.70
N ALA A 1065 -67.55 -49.56 -35.42
CA ALA A 1065 -67.33 -50.25 -36.69
C ALA A 1065 -67.19 -51.77 -36.52
N ASP A 1066 -66.49 -52.25 -35.48
CA ASP A 1066 -66.34 -53.67 -35.18
C ASP A 1066 -67.67 -54.31 -34.78
N VAL A 1067 -68.53 -53.60 -34.01
CA VAL A 1067 -69.89 -54.04 -33.70
C VAL A 1067 -70.71 -54.18 -34.97
N ARG A 1068 -70.69 -53.17 -35.87
CA ARG A 1068 -71.37 -53.27 -37.18
C ARG A 1068 -70.84 -54.43 -38.02
N ARG A 1069 -69.54 -54.70 -38.00
CA ARG A 1069 -68.95 -55.86 -38.69
C ARG A 1069 -69.49 -57.17 -38.13
N ARG A 1070 -69.54 -57.32 -36.80
CA ARG A 1070 -70.12 -58.50 -36.14
C ARG A 1070 -71.60 -58.65 -36.44
N GLU A 1071 -72.35 -57.56 -36.51
CA GLU A 1071 -73.76 -57.58 -36.92
C GLU A 1071 -73.91 -58.08 -38.36
N LEU A 1072 -73.07 -57.61 -39.29
CA LEU A 1072 -73.04 -58.10 -40.68
C LEU A 1072 -72.62 -59.57 -40.77
N ASP A 1073 -71.63 -60.00 -40.00
CA ASP A 1073 -71.20 -61.40 -39.94
C ASP A 1073 -72.30 -62.29 -39.33
N ASN A 1074 -73.02 -61.81 -38.31
CA ASN A 1074 -74.19 -62.49 -37.76
C ASN A 1074 -75.31 -62.59 -38.80
N LEU A 1075 -75.59 -61.52 -39.56
CA LEU A 1075 -76.55 -61.55 -40.67
C LEU A 1075 -76.12 -62.54 -41.76
N ARG A 1076 -74.82 -62.60 -42.08
CA ARG A 1076 -74.26 -63.58 -43.02
C ARG A 1076 -74.42 -65.01 -42.51
N ARG A 1077 -74.13 -65.27 -41.23
CA ARG A 1077 -74.34 -66.59 -40.59
C ARG A 1077 -75.82 -66.98 -40.58
N VAL A 1078 -76.72 -66.06 -40.26
CA VAL A 1078 -78.17 -66.30 -40.34
C VAL A 1078 -78.60 -66.63 -41.78
N ALA A 1079 -78.04 -65.95 -42.79
CA ALA A 1079 -78.29 -66.27 -44.19
C ALA A 1079 -77.77 -67.66 -44.60
N LEU A 1080 -76.57 -68.06 -44.14
CA LEU A 1080 -76.01 -69.39 -44.39
C LEU A 1080 -76.82 -70.51 -43.72
N ILE A 1081 -77.26 -70.30 -42.48
CA ILE A 1081 -78.15 -71.23 -41.76
C ILE A 1081 -79.47 -71.39 -42.54
N ARG A 1082 -80.06 -70.29 -43.03
CA ARG A 1082 -81.27 -70.34 -43.87
C ARG A 1082 -81.06 -71.10 -45.20
N ALA A 1083 -79.85 -71.07 -45.76
CA ALA A 1083 -79.51 -71.80 -46.98
C ALA A 1083 -79.25 -73.31 -46.74
N GLY A 1084 -79.36 -73.79 -45.50
CA GLY A 1084 -79.15 -75.20 -45.15
C GLY A 1084 -77.69 -75.61 -44.98
N HIS A 1085 -76.75 -74.66 -44.99
CA HIS A 1085 -75.35 -74.91 -44.65
C HIS A 1085 -75.18 -74.86 -43.12
N LEU A 1086 -75.37 -76.02 -42.47
CA LEU A 1086 -75.32 -76.19 -41.00
C LEU A 1086 -73.91 -76.41 -40.43
N GLY A 1087 -72.86 -76.36 -41.26
CA GLY A 1087 -71.48 -76.40 -40.82
C GLY A 1087 -71.01 -75.04 -40.28
N ASP A 1088 -70.12 -75.04 -39.30
CA ASP A 1088 -69.46 -73.81 -38.82
C ASP A 1088 -68.63 -73.21 -39.97
N PRO A 1089 -68.96 -72.00 -40.45
CA PRO A 1089 -68.29 -71.40 -41.60
C PRO A 1089 -66.81 -71.05 -41.33
N ASP A 1090 -66.37 -71.04 -40.08
CA ASP A 1090 -64.98 -70.70 -39.70
C ASP A 1090 -64.08 -71.94 -39.58
N ILE A 1091 -64.61 -73.15 -39.78
CA ILE A 1091 -63.81 -74.39 -39.76
C ILE A 1091 -63.34 -74.72 -41.18
N GLU A 1092 -62.11 -74.32 -41.50
CA GLU A 1092 -61.48 -74.57 -42.81
C GLU A 1092 -61.10 -76.05 -43.04
N THR A 1093 -61.04 -76.89 -42.00
CA THR A 1093 -60.65 -78.31 -42.14
C THR A 1093 -61.38 -79.19 -41.13
N MET A 1094 -62.23 -80.09 -41.63
CA MET A 1094 -62.94 -81.08 -40.82
C MET A 1094 -62.20 -82.42 -40.91
N VAL A 1095 -61.49 -82.83 -39.84
CA VAL A 1095 -60.82 -84.13 -39.78
C VAL A 1095 -61.74 -85.14 -39.09
N LEU A 1096 -62.31 -86.05 -39.87
CA LEU A 1096 -63.12 -87.17 -39.39
C LEU A 1096 -62.21 -88.38 -39.10
N ALA A 1097 -62.01 -88.74 -37.83
CA ALA A 1097 -61.24 -89.93 -37.45
C ALA A 1097 -62.13 -91.19 -37.35
N PRO A 1098 -61.78 -92.33 -37.99
CA PRO A 1098 -62.57 -93.58 -37.96
C PRO A 1098 -62.50 -94.33 -36.62
N THR A 1099 -63.64 -94.86 -36.18
CA THR A 1099 -63.84 -95.51 -34.87
C THR A 1099 -63.44 -96.99 -34.85
N GLY A 1100 -62.23 -97.27 -34.34
CA GLY A 1100 -61.83 -98.53 -33.69
C GLY A 1100 -61.31 -98.32 -32.25
N THR A 1101 -61.50 -97.11 -31.74
CA THR A 1101 -60.93 -96.51 -30.52
C THR A 1101 -62.05 -95.70 -29.88
N ASN A 1102 -62.52 -96.10 -28.68
CA ASN A 1102 -63.58 -95.46 -27.89
C ASN A 1102 -64.00 -96.38 -26.71
N PRO A 1103 -64.71 -95.92 -25.65
CA PRO A 1103 -65.07 -94.53 -25.31
C PRO A 1103 -65.12 -94.17 -23.80
N ILE A 1104 -65.31 -92.85 -23.50
CA ILE A 1104 -66.09 -92.24 -22.36
C ILE A 1104 -65.42 -92.32 -20.94
N VAL A 1105 -65.22 -91.24 -20.16
CA VAL A 1105 -66.09 -90.12 -19.72
C VAL A 1105 -65.28 -88.82 -19.46
N ALA A 1106 -65.94 -87.67 -19.67
CA ALA A 1106 -65.53 -86.27 -19.56
C ALA A 1106 -65.01 -85.77 -18.18
N PRO A 1107 -64.27 -84.64 -18.13
CA PRO A 1107 -63.99 -83.89 -16.91
C PRO A 1107 -65.17 -82.99 -16.52
N SER A 1108 -65.59 -83.06 -15.25
CA SER A 1108 -66.55 -82.15 -14.63
C SER A 1108 -65.93 -80.78 -14.39
N VAL A 1109 -66.61 -79.76 -14.92
CA VAL A 1109 -66.37 -78.32 -14.72
C VAL A 1109 -66.99 -77.91 -13.39
N GLU A 1110 -66.21 -77.31 -12.50
CA GLU A 1110 -66.71 -76.47 -11.40
C GLU A 1110 -66.49 -74.98 -11.72
N PRO A 1111 -67.39 -74.09 -11.28
CA PRO A 1111 -67.49 -72.73 -11.79
C PRO A 1111 -66.53 -71.75 -11.09
N ILE A 1112 -65.81 -70.98 -11.89
CA ILE A 1112 -64.98 -69.84 -11.45
C ILE A 1112 -65.92 -68.71 -11.03
N ALA A 1113 -65.91 -68.39 -9.73
CA ALA A 1113 -66.53 -67.18 -9.19
C ALA A 1113 -65.65 -65.94 -9.52
N PRO A 1114 -66.27 -64.78 -9.80
CA PRO A 1114 -65.55 -63.57 -10.22
C PRO A 1114 -64.83 -62.91 -9.03
N SER A 1115 -63.55 -62.63 -9.20
CA SER A 1115 -62.77 -61.74 -8.34
C SER A 1115 -63.17 -60.29 -8.58
N ASP A 1116 -63.57 -59.60 -7.50
CA ASP A 1116 -63.80 -58.16 -7.43
C ASP A 1116 -62.63 -57.35 -8.02
N PRO A 1117 -62.91 -56.27 -8.78
CA PRO A 1117 -61.92 -55.26 -9.08
C PRO A 1117 -61.88 -54.22 -7.95
N GLU A 1118 -60.78 -54.21 -7.21
CA GLU A 1118 -60.31 -52.98 -6.56
C GLU A 1118 -60.14 -51.90 -7.64
N VAL A 1119 -60.83 -50.77 -7.47
CA VAL A 1119 -60.53 -49.53 -8.19
C VAL A 1119 -60.26 -48.44 -7.15
N ARG A 1120 -59.02 -47.97 -7.23
CA ARG A 1120 -58.43 -46.77 -6.64
C ARG A 1120 -59.12 -45.48 -7.10
#